data_AF-A0A850MHR8-F1
#
_entry.id   AF-A0A850MHR8-F1
#
_cell.length_a   1.000
_cell.length_b   1.000
_cell.length_c   1.000
_cell.angle_alpha   90.00
_cell.angle_beta   90.00
_cell.angle_gamma   90.00
#
_symmetry.space_group_name_H-M   'P 1'
#
loop_
_entity.id
_entity.type
_entity.pdbx_description
1 polymer ?
#
loop_
_entity_poly.entity_id
_entity_poly.type
_entity_poly.pdbx_seq_one_letter_code
_entity_poly.pdbx_strand_id
1 'polypeptide(L)'
;MDKKNSSAKKKPKRRFFSRQFETVFLVLIVLSAFSVVLFIVIDNIFPNNGGFTRNILFIKPNQDGDPTYFIAIDDIYPTSDNIPVDWILHGRGNLTVFNNNQSAVWSVNSYLNSDNVVKLYAIFIEPQVTISESTGPFYPTQTYKHNPIMLPFIKARPTQTGPTRFITILYPLNESQTLPTITTNAAQGVTYIGSNDLLFSQDSAASQNFDNFTTNAPLLFLRSDGENISSFIMKKGSHLSDQNRTYVSSQNTISINLEYQSSNISGMIWVSSPTQISLWVPDDPKQTIFNGENLSDSYNPATHMDTFTIVENGSIFISHDPVKSQPPPLPPPAEKPEPPTVKNGPPETYGPHPYLYFNETTLPTLRNQVLTQQPWQGWFAKIETNADSHLDDDISTVGSSTRFISALDLAFTGVMRLNMTYINKSKAFLLAMDDITDYSSHLERGSACGHYSVAFDMIYQNLTLAEQVEIANKLGNHTLPLLEKFDYLPRNNHIAIVASGLGLSGLVLEKNDWVSRAITGVDDYFATSFASDGGNYEGYSYAGFFLHTGLKFFNALKNLGGKNYFAEPKFISFINNTIYCLSPLMIIPLFEDSGTQAEIIEALLWSAAPIYPHAPLLSNYSQWIWEMRQLNDVLSYDGTYLESHEILSYYSGLVTRVCMYSMNITAVQPILDTTVVNRDSGLAFLRSDWNQDALYLSITCKSKSQYQYHAHYDENSFEIWAYGAWLATNPGYPGFGYGEYDYITSTEASNTLLLNEENQQQVNGDGFQEHFSSPTLDGVVASANSIYSSPGHFAMNNYFLGVLIFILTNLVAALIILIYLRRRAYKTNIVLLPAEEQKGVAAVRSKNLSLKIHLTLIFGLSLGIILSLVSFYLFVNPYVQVYVVGKHEEIMSLIPIIQIALLVLVIPGVLLILFFKFKMQNSLVRRIAIFSSNLKAPQIPPLKDTIKYSYLPQTLFLIIFIPIMIFLYVPLVNGVVNHIFTSGASLVDIENFMINTLNTFILLFALTLLLYLPFKIIGIYLGGRDISEKLRQPTSDSMLMLTASYLLTLTVFILVIFFLSLVLFYALNFLGISFIV
;
A
#
# COMPACT_ATOMS: atom_id res chain seq x y z
N MET A 1 91.98 -1.71 44.18
CA MET A 1 92.10 -3.15 43.86
C MET A 1 90.69 -3.73 43.74
N ASP A 2 90.38 -4.20 42.53
CA ASP A 2 89.24 -5.01 42.04
C ASP A 2 87.78 -4.69 42.45
N LYS A 3 87.13 -3.84 41.63
CA LYS A 3 85.66 -3.80 41.45
C LYS A 3 85.27 -4.54 40.15
N LYS A 4 84.67 -5.72 40.28
CA LYS A 4 84.05 -6.48 39.18
C LYS A 4 82.60 -6.00 38.97
N ASN A 5 82.35 -5.32 37.84
CA ASN A 5 81.02 -4.94 37.36
C ASN A 5 80.27 -6.17 36.80
N SER A 6 79.22 -6.65 37.48
CA SER A 6 78.23 -7.57 36.89
C SER A 6 77.07 -6.78 36.30
N SER A 7 77.04 -6.61 34.98
CA SER A 7 75.90 -6.01 34.28
C SER A 7 74.75 -7.02 34.17
N ALA A 8 73.68 -6.80 34.95
CA ALA A 8 72.44 -7.54 34.81
C ALA A 8 71.76 -7.18 33.48
N LYS A 9 71.81 -8.09 32.50
CA LYS A 9 71.04 -8.00 31.24
C LYS A 9 69.54 -7.95 31.55
N LYS A 10 68.92 -6.77 31.45
CA LYS A 10 67.46 -6.62 31.42
C LYS A 10 66.89 -7.53 30.33
N LYS A 11 66.11 -8.55 30.73
CA LYS A 11 65.36 -9.40 29.79
C LYS A 11 64.45 -8.49 28.95
N PRO A 12 64.47 -8.58 27.60
CA PRO A 12 63.61 -7.77 26.76
C PRO A 12 62.15 -8.10 27.07
N LYS A 13 61.34 -7.08 27.39
CA LYS A 13 59.87 -7.21 27.47
C LYS A 13 59.39 -7.79 26.15
N ARG A 14 59.02 -9.08 26.13
CA ARG A 14 58.37 -9.71 24.98
C ARG A 14 57.05 -8.96 24.77
N ARG A 15 56.97 -8.12 23.73
CA ARG A 15 55.70 -7.56 23.27
C ARG A 15 54.77 -8.73 22.97
N PHE A 16 53.72 -8.84 23.78
CA PHE A 16 52.86 -10.01 23.87
C PHE A 16 51.91 -10.14 22.67
N PHE A 17 51.77 -9.07 21.88
CA PHE A 17 50.98 -9.06 20.64
C PHE A 17 51.89 -8.87 19.43
N SER A 18 51.74 -9.73 18.43
CA SER A 18 52.37 -9.54 17.13
C SER A 18 51.60 -8.46 16.36
N ARG A 19 52.25 -7.66 15.53
CA ARG A 19 51.59 -6.65 14.66
C ARG A 19 50.44 -7.22 13.82
N GLN A 20 50.45 -8.54 13.57
CA GLN A 20 49.38 -9.23 12.86
C GLN A 20 48.08 -9.27 13.68
N PHE A 21 48.18 -9.39 15.02
CA PHE A 21 47.03 -9.29 15.91
C PHE A 21 46.42 -7.88 15.88
N GLU A 22 47.26 -6.85 15.95
CA GLU A 22 46.82 -5.45 15.83
C GLU A 22 46.12 -5.18 14.49
N THR A 23 46.59 -5.80 13.40
CA THR A 23 45.98 -5.63 12.06
C THR A 23 44.62 -6.31 11.95
N VAL A 24 44.51 -7.57 12.40
CA VAL A 24 43.21 -8.29 12.36
C VAL A 24 42.19 -7.61 13.26
N PHE A 25 42.62 -7.16 14.44
CA PHE A 25 41.75 -6.42 15.36
C PHE A 25 41.28 -5.08 14.76
N LEU A 26 42.18 -4.33 14.09
CA LEU A 26 41.82 -3.11 13.40
C LEU A 26 40.83 -3.35 12.25
N VAL A 27 41.01 -4.40 11.45
CA VAL A 27 40.07 -4.75 10.37
C VAL A 27 38.70 -5.08 10.93
N LEU A 28 38.63 -5.84 12.03
CA LEU A 28 37.36 -6.15 12.69
C LEU A 28 36.68 -4.90 13.24
N ILE A 29 37.43 -3.95 13.83
CA ILE A 29 36.89 -2.66 14.27
C ILE A 29 36.35 -1.86 13.08
N VAL A 30 37.09 -1.77 11.97
CA VAL A 30 36.65 -1.03 10.78
C VAL A 30 35.39 -1.65 10.17
N LEU A 31 35.32 -2.98 10.06
CA LEU A 31 34.13 -3.67 9.57
C LEU A 31 32.93 -3.49 10.51
N SER A 32 33.16 -3.50 11.83
CA SER A 32 32.11 -3.25 12.81
C SER A 32 31.61 -1.80 12.73
N ALA A 33 32.52 -0.84 12.65
CA ALA A 33 32.18 0.58 12.49
C ALA A 33 31.44 0.84 11.18
N PHE A 34 31.87 0.23 10.07
CA PHE A 34 31.17 0.30 8.78
C PHE A 34 29.76 -0.28 8.88
N SER A 35 29.58 -1.41 9.56
CA SER A 35 28.25 -2.02 9.75
C SER A 35 27.31 -1.13 10.57
N VAL A 36 27.84 -0.45 11.61
CA VAL A 36 27.07 0.54 12.39
C VAL A 36 26.71 1.77 11.56
N VAL A 37 27.65 2.31 10.78
CA VAL A 37 27.38 3.43 9.88
C VAL A 37 26.35 3.05 8.81
N LEU A 38 26.48 1.86 8.21
CA LEU A 38 25.52 1.34 7.25
C LEU A 38 24.14 1.19 7.88
N PHE A 39 24.05 0.66 9.10
CA PHE A 39 22.79 0.58 9.84
C PHE A 39 22.16 1.96 10.04
N ILE A 40 22.93 2.95 10.51
CA ILE A 40 22.44 4.33 10.67
C ILE A 40 21.97 4.90 9.33
N VAL A 41 22.70 4.67 8.24
CA VAL A 41 22.30 5.15 6.90
C VAL A 41 21.01 4.47 6.45
N ILE A 42 20.88 3.15 6.62
CA ILE A 42 19.68 2.42 6.20
C ILE A 42 18.47 2.81 7.06
N ASP A 43 18.63 3.00 8.37
CA ASP A 43 17.56 3.47 9.26
C ASP A 43 17.06 4.87 8.86
N ASN A 44 17.96 5.75 8.43
CA ASN A 44 17.60 7.06 7.88
C ASN A 44 16.97 6.99 6.48
N ILE A 45 17.22 5.92 5.71
CA ILE A 45 16.65 5.72 4.37
C ILE A 45 15.26 5.07 4.45
N PHE A 46 15.06 4.17 5.41
CA PHE A 46 13.81 3.46 5.65
C PHE A 46 13.28 3.82 7.03
N PRO A 47 12.83 5.08 7.22
CA PRO A 47 12.31 5.50 8.51
C PRO A 47 11.13 4.62 8.88
N ASN A 48 11.05 4.32 10.17
CA ASN A 48 9.81 3.88 10.77
C ASN A 48 9.27 5.06 11.52
N ASN A 49 8.19 5.69 11.06
CA ASN A 49 7.57 6.78 11.79
C ASN A 49 6.45 6.28 12.71
N GLY A 50 6.12 4.98 12.66
CA GLY A 50 5.07 4.33 13.44
C GLY A 50 3.74 4.30 12.70
N GLY A 51 2.66 4.56 13.43
CA GLY A 51 1.31 4.61 12.89
C GLY A 51 0.29 4.90 13.98
N PHE A 52 -0.97 4.61 13.70
CA PHE A 52 -2.06 4.93 14.61
C PHE A 52 -3.24 3.99 14.50
N THR A 53 -4.05 3.96 15.56
CA THR A 53 -5.34 3.28 15.59
C THR A 53 -6.44 4.32 15.75
N ARG A 54 -7.40 4.34 14.82
CA ARG A 54 -8.55 5.25 14.81
C ARG A 54 -9.78 4.52 15.35
N ASN A 55 -10.39 5.07 16.40
CA ASN A 55 -11.68 4.65 16.90
C ASN A 55 -12.69 5.71 16.49
N ILE A 56 -13.74 5.35 15.77
CA ILE A 56 -14.87 6.24 15.50
C ILE A 56 -16.04 5.76 16.33
N LEU A 57 -16.56 6.65 17.16
CA LEU A 57 -17.83 6.47 17.87
C LEU A 57 -18.87 7.32 17.18
N PHE A 58 -20.01 6.73 16.82
CA PHE A 58 -21.15 7.43 16.25
C PHE A 58 -22.28 7.41 17.26
N ILE A 59 -22.49 8.56 17.92
CA ILE A 59 -23.49 8.68 18.97
C ILE A 59 -24.81 9.09 18.31
N LYS A 60 -25.83 8.26 18.49
CA LYS A 60 -27.19 8.44 17.98
C LYS A 60 -27.99 9.36 18.91
N PRO A 61 -29.11 9.94 18.49
CA PRO A 61 -29.88 10.83 19.35
C PRO A 61 -30.61 10.01 20.43
N ASN A 62 -30.73 10.54 21.65
CA ASN A 62 -31.50 9.89 22.72
C ASN A 62 -33.01 10.07 22.53
N GLN A 63 -33.40 11.20 21.97
CA GLN A 63 -34.77 11.61 21.71
C GLN A 63 -34.80 12.46 20.43
N ASP A 64 -35.98 12.61 19.86
CA ASP A 64 -36.17 13.44 18.68
C ASP A 64 -35.66 14.87 18.91
N GLY A 65 -34.74 15.32 18.06
CA GLY A 65 -34.15 16.67 18.10
C GLY A 65 -32.79 16.76 18.80
N ASP A 66 -32.38 15.75 19.59
CA ASP A 66 -31.00 15.67 20.07
C ASP A 66 -30.07 15.53 18.85
N PRO A 67 -28.90 16.20 18.82
CA PRO A 67 -28.03 16.08 17.67
C PRO A 67 -27.22 14.79 17.74
N THR A 68 -27.15 14.11 16.60
CA THR A 68 -26.23 13.01 16.36
C THR A 68 -24.83 13.55 16.07
N TYR A 69 -23.77 12.91 16.56
CA TYR A 69 -22.39 13.36 16.31
C TYR A 69 -21.39 12.21 16.33
N PHE A 70 -20.15 12.49 15.92
CA PHE A 70 -19.06 11.51 15.92
C PHE A 70 -17.95 11.92 16.91
N ILE A 71 -17.28 10.93 17.49
CA ILE A 71 -16.04 11.11 18.25
C ILE A 71 -14.96 10.29 17.54
N ALA A 72 -13.92 10.93 17.03
CA ALA A 72 -12.74 10.28 16.51
C ALA A 72 -11.66 10.26 17.59
N ILE A 73 -11.20 9.06 17.96
CA ILE A 73 -10.10 8.86 18.91
C ILE A 73 -8.95 8.18 18.19
N ASP A 74 -7.88 8.93 17.94
CA ASP A 74 -6.67 8.43 17.31
C ASP A 74 -5.59 8.19 18.37
N ASP A 75 -5.31 6.91 18.65
CA ASP A 75 -4.16 6.50 19.46
C ASP A 75 -2.92 6.44 18.55
N ILE A 76 -2.00 7.38 18.72
CA ILE A 76 -0.82 7.52 17.85
C ILE A 76 0.43 6.99 18.56
N TYR A 77 1.16 6.15 17.84
CA TYR A 77 2.36 5.47 18.34
C TYR A 77 3.55 5.82 17.45
N PRO A 78 4.08 7.07 17.53
CA PRO A 78 5.29 7.40 16.80
C PRO A 78 6.47 6.62 17.39
N THR A 79 7.43 6.28 16.56
CA THR A 79 8.64 5.54 16.97
C THR A 79 9.63 6.40 17.75
N SER A 80 9.46 7.73 17.69
CA SER A 80 10.31 8.73 18.34
C SER A 80 9.48 9.91 18.82
N ASP A 81 9.83 10.43 19.99
CA ASP A 81 9.16 11.58 20.61
C ASP A 81 9.30 12.88 19.81
N ASN A 82 10.12 12.93 18.76
CA ASN A 82 10.33 14.15 17.96
C ASN A 82 9.54 14.18 16.66
N ILE A 83 8.75 13.15 16.36
CA ILE A 83 7.98 13.08 15.12
C ILE A 83 6.77 14.01 15.25
N PRO A 84 6.66 15.08 14.44
CA PRO A 84 5.45 15.90 14.42
C PRO A 84 4.29 15.10 13.83
N VAL A 85 3.10 15.35 14.34
CA VAL A 85 1.86 14.76 13.82
C VAL A 85 0.92 15.88 13.40
N ASP A 86 0.34 15.78 12.21
CA ASP A 86 -0.74 16.66 11.77
C ASP A 86 -2.02 15.86 11.60
N TRP A 87 -3.10 16.29 12.25
CA TRP A 87 -4.45 15.77 12.02
C TRP A 87 -5.14 16.62 10.95
N ILE A 88 -5.54 15.99 9.85
CA ILE A 88 -6.03 16.67 8.64
C ILE A 88 -7.53 16.50 8.48
N LEU A 89 -8.21 17.60 8.15
CA LEU A 89 -9.61 17.59 7.77
C LEU A 89 -9.89 18.57 6.63
N HIS A 90 -10.20 18.01 5.47
CA HIS A 90 -10.76 18.67 4.30
C HIS A 90 -12.27 18.76 4.45
N GLY A 91 -12.77 19.99 4.51
CA GLY A 91 -14.20 20.25 4.60
C GLY A 91 -14.71 21.09 3.44
N ARG A 92 -16.01 20.98 3.18
CA ARG A 92 -16.70 21.74 2.13
C ARG A 92 -17.16 23.10 2.65
N GLY A 93 -17.27 24.06 1.75
CA GLY A 93 -17.78 25.40 2.06
C GLY A 93 -16.75 26.30 2.75
N ASN A 94 -17.23 27.20 3.61
CA ASN A 94 -16.40 28.21 4.26
C ASN A 94 -15.82 27.70 5.58
N LEU A 95 -14.50 27.74 5.72
CA LEU A 95 -13.78 27.43 6.95
C LEU A 95 -13.70 28.66 7.86
N THR A 96 -13.86 28.47 9.16
CA THR A 96 -13.52 29.44 10.20
C THR A 96 -12.83 28.72 11.36
N VAL A 97 -11.60 29.10 11.66
CA VAL A 97 -10.88 28.64 12.87
C VAL A 97 -11.21 29.56 14.04
N PHE A 98 -11.57 28.99 15.18
CA PHE A 98 -11.88 29.77 16.37
C PHE A 98 -10.61 30.27 17.06
N ASN A 99 -10.70 31.43 17.73
CA ASN A 99 -9.57 32.05 18.46
C ASN A 99 -8.97 31.19 19.58
N ASN A 100 -9.63 30.09 19.96
CA ASN A 100 -9.10 29.14 20.94
C ASN A 100 -8.04 28.20 20.34
N ASN A 101 -7.83 28.21 19.02
CA ASN A 101 -6.98 27.27 18.27
C ASN A 101 -7.25 25.78 18.56
N GLN A 102 -8.44 25.46 19.05
CA GLN A 102 -8.87 24.11 19.45
C GLN A 102 -10.14 23.69 18.73
N SER A 103 -10.66 24.55 17.86
CA SER A 103 -11.89 24.28 17.13
C SER A 103 -11.88 24.95 15.77
N ALA A 104 -12.52 24.29 14.81
CA ALA A 104 -12.80 24.84 13.49
C ALA A 104 -14.25 24.52 13.11
N VAL A 105 -14.83 25.35 12.23
CA VAL A 105 -16.16 25.10 11.67
C VAL A 105 -16.14 25.28 10.16
N TRP A 106 -16.73 24.33 9.45
CA TRP A 106 -17.09 24.47 8.04
C TRP A 106 -18.58 24.79 7.94
N SER A 107 -18.94 25.70 7.04
CA SER A 107 -20.34 26.05 6.74
C SER A 107 -20.60 25.87 5.26
N VAL A 108 -21.55 25.01 4.91
CA VAL A 108 -21.94 24.67 3.53
C VAL A 108 -23.46 24.62 3.43
N ASN A 109 -24.01 25.04 2.30
CA ASN A 109 -25.45 24.95 2.09
C ASN A 109 -25.87 23.49 1.85
N SER A 110 -27.08 23.13 2.29
CA SER A 110 -27.66 21.83 1.99
C SER A 110 -28.05 21.74 0.51
N TYR A 111 -27.83 20.57 -0.10
CA TYR A 111 -28.35 20.28 -1.44
C TYR A 111 -29.88 20.16 -1.43
N LEU A 112 -30.49 19.78 -0.30
CA LEU A 112 -31.95 19.66 -0.18
C LEU A 112 -32.65 21.03 -0.11
N ASN A 113 -31.97 22.03 0.46
CA ASN A 113 -32.42 23.41 0.51
C ASN A 113 -31.22 24.35 0.57
N SER A 114 -30.98 25.09 -0.51
CA SER A 114 -29.83 26.00 -0.62
C SER A 114 -29.84 27.15 0.39
N ASP A 115 -30.98 27.44 1.01
CA ASP A 115 -31.11 28.46 2.07
C ASP A 115 -30.71 27.92 3.44
N ASN A 116 -30.61 26.60 3.62
CA ASN A 116 -30.23 25.98 4.87
C ASN A 116 -28.71 25.75 4.91
N VAL A 117 -28.01 26.46 5.81
CA VAL A 117 -26.59 26.23 6.11
C VAL A 117 -26.42 25.06 7.07
N VAL A 118 -25.66 24.06 6.65
CA VAL A 118 -25.18 22.95 7.48
C VAL A 118 -23.75 23.26 7.92
N LYS A 119 -23.47 22.99 9.19
CA LYS A 119 -22.16 23.25 9.80
C LYS A 119 -21.51 21.96 10.27
N LEU A 120 -20.21 21.83 10.09
CA LEU A 120 -19.40 20.78 10.72
C LEU A 120 -18.43 21.43 11.70
N TYR A 121 -18.62 21.20 12.99
CA TYR A 121 -17.65 21.60 14.01
C TYR A 121 -16.65 20.47 14.22
N ALA A 122 -15.35 20.78 14.16
CA ALA A 122 -14.28 19.90 14.61
C ALA A 122 -13.68 20.49 15.89
N ILE A 123 -13.77 19.75 17.00
CA ILE A 123 -13.38 20.24 18.33
C ILE A 123 -12.36 19.27 18.94
N PHE A 124 -11.13 19.76 19.13
CA PHE A 124 -10.02 18.98 19.69
C PHE A 124 -10.05 19.09 21.21
N ILE A 125 -10.33 17.97 21.88
CA ILE A 125 -10.41 17.87 23.34
C ILE A 125 -9.02 17.72 23.94
N GLU A 126 -8.26 16.77 23.41
CA GLU A 126 -6.85 16.55 23.71
C GLU A 126 -6.15 15.97 22.47
N PRO A 127 -4.84 16.20 22.30
CA PRO A 127 -4.02 17.12 23.08
C PRO A 127 -4.41 18.59 22.79
N GLN A 128 -3.74 19.54 23.45
CA GLN A 128 -3.80 20.93 22.98
C GLN A 128 -3.13 21.03 21.61
N VAL A 129 -3.81 21.56 20.61
CA VAL A 129 -3.28 21.69 19.25
C VAL A 129 -3.03 23.16 18.85
N THR A 130 -2.27 23.32 17.78
CA THR A 130 -2.26 24.53 16.96
C THR A 130 -2.87 24.18 15.62
N ILE A 131 -3.85 24.98 15.18
CA ILE A 131 -4.54 24.79 13.90
C ILE A 131 -3.91 25.73 12.87
N SER A 132 -3.50 25.18 11.73
CA SER A 132 -3.17 25.96 10.54
C SER A 132 -4.18 25.68 9.41
N GLU A 133 -4.39 26.68 8.56
CA GLU A 133 -5.29 26.61 7.41
C GLU A 133 -4.49 26.43 6.12
N SER A 134 -5.02 25.65 5.20
CA SER A 134 -4.49 25.48 3.85
C SER A 134 -5.63 25.21 2.86
N THR A 135 -5.29 25.04 1.59
CA THR A 135 -6.25 24.69 0.53
C THR A 135 -5.71 23.57 -0.34
N GLY A 136 -6.56 22.62 -0.72
CA GLY A 136 -6.22 21.52 -1.63
C GLY A 136 -7.22 21.43 -2.79
N PRO A 137 -6.80 20.94 -3.96
CA PRO A 137 -7.72 20.67 -5.06
C PRO A 137 -8.72 19.55 -4.74
N PHE A 138 -9.92 19.69 -5.30
CA PHE A 138 -11.02 18.74 -5.24
C PHE A 138 -11.58 18.53 -6.65
N TYR A 139 -11.65 17.26 -7.04
CA TYR A 139 -12.08 16.76 -8.33
C TYR A 139 -13.27 15.81 -8.13
N PRO A 140 -14.49 16.34 -7.92
CA PRO A 140 -15.67 15.49 -7.75
C PRO A 140 -15.91 14.64 -9.01
N THR A 141 -15.42 15.10 -10.16
CA THR A 141 -15.49 14.42 -11.44
C THR A 141 -14.34 14.82 -12.36
N GLN A 142 -14.18 14.12 -13.49
CA GLN A 142 -13.08 14.37 -14.44
C GLN A 142 -13.24 15.67 -15.25
N THR A 143 -14.42 16.30 -15.30
CA THR A 143 -14.56 17.64 -15.93
C THR A 143 -13.75 18.71 -15.21
N TYR A 144 -13.45 18.52 -13.92
CA TYR A 144 -12.62 19.44 -13.13
C TYR A 144 -11.12 19.24 -13.32
N LYS A 145 -10.67 18.30 -14.17
CA LYS A 145 -9.24 17.97 -14.35
C LYS A 145 -8.31 19.14 -14.71
N HIS A 146 -8.87 20.21 -15.27
CA HIS A 146 -8.13 21.44 -15.61
C HIS A 146 -8.40 22.60 -14.66
N ASN A 147 -9.49 22.54 -13.88
CA ASN A 147 -9.95 23.62 -13.00
C ASN A 147 -10.52 23.00 -11.72
N PRO A 148 -9.67 22.47 -10.81
CA PRO A 148 -10.14 21.91 -9.55
C PRO A 148 -10.88 22.95 -8.72
N ILE A 149 -11.77 22.47 -7.86
CA ILE A 149 -12.32 23.29 -6.78
C ILE A 149 -11.29 23.31 -5.66
N MET A 150 -10.89 24.48 -5.19
CA MET A 150 -9.99 24.56 -4.05
C MET A 150 -10.80 24.51 -2.75
N LEU A 151 -10.64 23.44 -1.97
CA LEU A 151 -11.29 23.28 -0.68
C LEU A 151 -10.37 23.70 0.46
N PRO A 152 -10.88 24.43 1.46
CA PRO A 152 -10.12 24.73 2.66
C PRO A 152 -10.02 23.50 3.57
N PHE A 153 -8.84 23.30 4.15
CA PHE A 153 -8.60 22.25 5.12
C PHE A 153 -7.76 22.77 6.28
N ILE A 154 -7.80 22.04 7.39
CA ILE A 154 -6.94 22.33 8.54
C ILE A 154 -5.85 21.27 8.72
N LYS A 155 -4.73 21.68 9.30
CA LYS A 155 -3.78 20.79 9.97
C LYS A 155 -3.78 21.13 11.47
N ALA A 156 -4.22 20.20 12.30
CA ALA A 156 -4.18 20.33 13.75
C ALA A 156 -2.94 19.60 14.28
N ARG A 157 -1.95 20.37 14.73
CA ARG A 157 -0.67 19.85 15.24
C ARG A 157 -0.66 19.88 16.77
N PRO A 158 -0.35 18.78 17.47
CA PRO A 158 -0.17 18.78 18.92
C PRO A 158 0.92 19.76 19.35
N THR A 159 0.69 20.44 20.47
CA THR A 159 1.70 21.28 21.12
C THR A 159 2.83 20.47 21.76
N GLN A 160 2.61 19.16 21.98
CA GLN A 160 3.58 18.22 22.52
C GLN A 160 3.82 17.10 21.50
N THR A 161 5.06 16.67 21.38
CA THR A 161 5.46 15.60 20.45
C THR A 161 5.56 14.25 21.18
N GLY A 162 5.50 13.15 20.43
CA GLY A 162 5.55 11.78 20.94
C GLY A 162 4.20 11.07 21.00
N PRO A 163 4.12 9.90 21.66
CA PRO A 163 2.88 9.15 21.79
C PRO A 163 1.78 10.02 22.36
N THR A 164 0.68 10.12 21.64
CA THR A 164 -0.42 11.02 21.99
C THR A 164 -1.75 10.43 21.53
N ARG A 165 -2.81 10.79 22.24
CA ARG A 165 -4.18 10.47 21.87
C ARG A 165 -4.86 11.74 21.39
N PHE A 166 -5.28 11.76 20.12
CA PHE A 166 -6.23 12.77 19.68
C PHE A 166 -7.64 12.33 20.02
N ILE A 167 -8.40 13.23 20.63
CA ILE A 167 -9.83 13.10 20.79
C ILE A 167 -10.47 14.29 20.10
N THR A 168 -11.17 14.01 19.00
CA THR A 168 -11.84 15.02 18.19
C THR A 168 -13.34 14.74 18.15
N ILE A 169 -14.14 15.72 18.54
CA ILE A 169 -15.59 15.69 18.37
C ILE A 169 -15.92 16.32 17.02
N LEU A 170 -16.63 15.57 16.18
CA LEU A 170 -17.13 16.02 14.88
C LEU A 170 -18.64 16.18 14.97
N TYR A 171 -19.09 17.43 15.00
CA TYR A 171 -20.46 17.79 15.33
C TYR A 171 -21.16 18.45 14.13
N PRO A 172 -21.90 17.69 13.30
CA PRO A 172 -22.70 18.25 12.24
C PRO A 172 -23.99 18.86 12.79
N LEU A 173 -24.31 20.09 12.38
CA LEU A 173 -25.52 20.82 12.80
C LEU A 173 -26.23 21.42 11.60
N ASN A 174 -27.55 21.36 11.59
CA ASN A 174 -28.36 22.24 10.74
C ASN A 174 -28.66 23.58 11.45
N GLU A 175 -29.29 24.53 10.75
CA GLU A 175 -29.57 25.87 11.28
C GLU A 175 -30.47 25.90 12.52
N SER A 176 -31.31 24.88 12.71
CA SER A 176 -32.23 24.79 13.85
C SER A 176 -31.56 24.30 15.13
N GLN A 177 -30.35 23.72 15.02
CA GLN A 177 -29.63 23.12 16.13
C GLN A 177 -28.52 24.03 16.63
N THR A 178 -28.22 23.92 17.92
CA THR A 178 -27.12 24.63 18.57
C THR A 178 -26.08 23.64 19.06
N LEU A 179 -24.81 24.04 18.99
CA LEU A 179 -23.72 23.26 19.56
C LEU A 179 -23.95 23.11 21.08
N PRO A 180 -23.92 21.89 21.64
CA PRO A 180 -24.06 21.70 23.08
C PRO A 180 -22.89 22.34 23.82
N THR A 181 -23.09 22.62 25.11
CA THR A 181 -21.98 23.08 25.96
C THR A 181 -20.98 21.93 26.11
N ILE A 182 -19.72 22.17 25.74
CA ILE A 182 -18.62 21.23 25.94
C ILE A 182 -17.71 21.79 27.01
N THR A 183 -17.55 21.07 28.11
CA THR A 183 -16.71 21.48 29.24
C THR A 183 -15.67 20.42 29.54
N THR A 184 -14.39 20.80 29.52
CA THR A 184 -13.27 19.88 29.78
C THR A 184 -12.61 20.21 31.12
N ASN A 185 -12.50 19.20 31.98
CA ASN A 185 -11.63 19.21 33.15
C ASN A 185 -10.36 18.41 32.85
N ALA A 186 -9.38 19.07 32.23
CA ALA A 186 -8.13 18.45 31.81
C ALA A 186 -7.34 17.81 32.97
N ALA A 187 -7.49 18.32 34.21
CA ALA A 187 -6.81 17.74 35.37
C ALA A 187 -7.35 16.35 35.76
N GLN A 188 -8.62 16.08 35.42
CA GLN A 188 -9.25 14.78 35.64
C GLN A 188 -9.38 13.96 34.35
N GLY A 189 -8.98 14.50 33.19
CA GLY A 189 -9.17 13.83 31.90
C GLY A 189 -10.65 13.67 31.51
N VAL A 190 -11.55 14.51 32.01
CA VAL A 190 -13.01 14.40 31.78
C VAL A 190 -13.49 15.52 30.87
N THR A 191 -14.37 15.20 29.93
CA THR A 191 -15.09 16.15 29.08
C THR A 191 -16.58 15.82 29.09
N TYR A 192 -17.40 16.81 29.40
CA TYR A 192 -18.86 16.73 29.31
C TYR A 192 -19.30 17.30 27.98
N ILE A 193 -20.22 16.61 27.31
CA ILE A 193 -20.82 17.00 26.03
C ILE A 193 -22.32 17.13 26.28
N GLY A 194 -22.78 18.36 26.43
CA GLY A 194 -24.14 18.63 26.90
C GLY A 194 -24.35 18.16 28.34
N SER A 195 -25.57 17.72 28.65
CA SER A 195 -25.94 17.25 30.00
C SER A 195 -25.84 15.73 30.17
N ASN A 196 -25.74 14.98 29.06
CA ASN A 196 -25.99 13.54 29.06
C ASN A 196 -24.72 12.74 28.77
N ASP A 197 -23.78 13.29 28.01
CA ASP A 197 -22.63 12.56 27.51
C ASP A 197 -21.34 12.99 28.24
N LEU A 198 -20.53 12.01 28.63
CA LEU A 198 -19.26 12.18 29.32
C LEU A 198 -18.21 11.33 28.62
N LEU A 199 -17.07 11.95 28.33
CA LEU A 199 -15.88 11.28 27.81
C LEU A 199 -14.74 11.44 28.82
N PHE A 200 -14.14 10.32 29.20
CA PHE A 200 -12.97 10.26 30.07
C PHE A 200 -11.82 9.57 29.37
N SER A 201 -10.62 10.11 29.54
CA SER A 201 -9.39 9.57 28.98
C SER A 201 -8.19 9.76 29.92
N GLN A 202 -7.27 8.80 29.86
CA GLN A 202 -5.98 8.84 30.53
C GLN A 202 -4.96 7.95 29.80
N ASP A 203 -3.67 8.18 30.06
CA ASP A 203 -2.57 7.46 29.40
C ASP A 203 -2.31 6.06 29.97
N SER A 204 -2.75 5.80 31.20
CA SER A 204 -2.45 4.55 31.93
C SER A 204 -3.72 3.91 32.49
N ALA A 205 -3.69 2.60 32.75
CA ALA A 205 -4.80 1.89 33.39
C ALA A 205 -4.85 2.10 34.92
N ALA A 206 -4.51 3.30 35.38
CA ALA A 206 -4.55 3.67 36.79
C ALA A 206 -5.99 3.93 37.21
N SER A 207 -6.34 3.54 38.44
CA SER A 207 -7.65 3.88 39.00
C SER A 207 -7.74 5.39 39.19
N GLN A 208 -8.74 6.02 38.58
CA GLN A 208 -9.06 7.43 38.71
C GLN A 208 -10.45 7.62 39.27
N ASN A 209 -10.62 8.68 40.05
CA ASN A 209 -11.90 9.12 40.57
C ASN A 209 -12.20 10.50 39.99
N PHE A 210 -13.38 10.65 39.39
CA PHE A 210 -13.89 11.92 38.94
C PHE A 210 -15.40 11.96 39.16
N ASP A 211 -15.91 13.09 39.64
CA ASP A 211 -17.25 13.22 40.19
C ASP A 211 -17.62 12.08 41.15
N ASN A 212 -18.59 11.26 40.75
CA ASN A 212 -19.08 10.12 41.48
C ASN A 212 -18.60 8.79 40.89
N PHE A 213 -17.77 8.82 39.84
CA PHE A 213 -17.30 7.63 39.13
C PHE A 213 -15.86 7.24 39.51
N THR A 214 -15.62 5.93 39.50
CA THR A 214 -14.29 5.34 39.62
C THR A 214 -14.08 4.37 38.46
N THR A 215 -12.98 4.54 37.73
CA THR A 215 -12.60 3.64 36.63
C THR A 215 -11.08 3.51 36.54
N ASN A 216 -10.61 2.37 36.04
CA ASN A 216 -9.21 2.19 35.67
C ASN A 216 -9.00 2.09 34.15
N ALA A 217 -10.05 2.37 33.36
CA ALA A 217 -9.96 2.30 31.91
C ALA A 217 -9.16 3.49 31.36
N PRO A 218 -8.27 3.29 30.37
CA PRO A 218 -7.65 4.40 29.66
C PRO A 218 -8.62 5.28 28.88
N LEU A 219 -9.77 4.74 28.49
CA LEU A 219 -10.81 5.45 27.74
C LEU A 219 -12.19 4.95 28.19
N LEU A 220 -13.06 5.89 28.50
CA LEU A 220 -14.44 5.65 28.89
C LEU A 220 -15.36 6.69 28.23
N PHE A 221 -16.35 6.26 27.48
CA PHE A 221 -17.50 7.08 27.10
C PHE A 221 -18.70 6.62 27.94
N LEU A 222 -19.39 7.55 28.58
CA LEU A 222 -20.61 7.32 29.33
C LEU A 222 -21.72 8.18 28.71
N ARG A 223 -22.90 7.60 28.63
CA ARG A 223 -24.13 8.31 28.34
C ARG A 223 -25.12 8.08 29.47
N SER A 224 -25.71 9.17 29.94
CA SER A 224 -26.64 9.19 31.05
C SER A 224 -28.01 9.68 30.63
N ASP A 225 -29.05 9.06 31.20
CA ASP A 225 -30.41 9.56 31.22
C ASP A 225 -30.75 9.96 32.68
N GLY A 226 -30.58 11.25 32.98
CA GLY A 226 -30.62 11.76 34.34
C GLY A 226 -29.49 11.20 35.19
N GLU A 227 -29.84 10.48 36.28
CA GLU A 227 -28.86 9.87 37.20
C GLU A 227 -28.44 8.45 36.79
N ASN A 228 -29.02 7.87 35.74
CA ASN A 228 -28.74 6.51 35.32
C ASN A 228 -27.86 6.48 34.06
N ILE A 229 -26.91 5.55 34.01
CA ILE A 229 -26.16 5.28 32.78
C ILE A 229 -27.09 4.53 31.82
N SER A 230 -27.33 5.08 30.64
CA SER A 230 -28.07 4.41 29.57
C SER A 230 -27.13 3.60 28.67
N SER A 231 -25.90 4.06 28.42
CA SER A 231 -24.89 3.28 27.71
C SER A 231 -23.48 3.71 28.05
N PHE A 232 -22.51 2.82 27.86
CA PHE A 232 -21.10 3.16 27.99
C PHE A 232 -20.18 2.30 27.14
N ILE A 233 -19.04 2.88 26.76
CA ILE A 233 -17.89 2.18 26.20
C ILE A 233 -16.73 2.33 27.16
N MET A 234 -16.15 1.21 27.59
CA MET A 234 -14.93 1.17 28.38
C MET A 234 -13.87 0.41 27.58
N LYS A 235 -12.71 1.01 27.28
CA LYS A 235 -11.61 0.31 26.58
C LYS A 235 -10.49 -0.04 27.54
N LYS A 236 -10.00 -1.27 27.47
CA LYS A 236 -8.83 -1.79 28.22
C LYS A 236 -8.90 -1.53 29.74
N GLY A 237 -10.10 -1.52 30.31
CA GLY A 237 -10.35 -1.36 31.75
C GLY A 237 -10.76 -2.67 32.41
N SER A 238 -10.81 -2.71 33.73
CA SER A 238 -11.33 -3.86 34.48
C SER A 238 -12.33 -3.47 35.57
N HIS A 239 -12.59 -2.18 35.74
CA HIS A 239 -13.49 -1.68 36.77
C HIS A 239 -14.16 -0.38 36.32
N LEU A 240 -15.47 -0.30 36.52
CA LEU A 240 -16.27 0.92 36.43
C LEU A 240 -17.31 0.89 37.54
N SER A 241 -17.31 1.90 38.40
CA SER A 241 -18.29 2.08 39.47
C SER A 241 -18.69 3.53 39.64
N ASP A 242 -19.82 3.75 40.28
CA ASP A 242 -20.14 5.01 40.96
C ASP A 242 -20.16 4.83 42.49
N GLN A 243 -20.48 5.88 43.24
CA GLN A 243 -20.54 5.82 44.72
C GLN A 243 -21.46 4.73 45.29
N ASN A 244 -22.46 4.28 44.52
CA ASN A 244 -23.51 3.38 44.97
C ASN A 244 -23.49 2.02 44.26
N ARG A 245 -22.87 1.92 43.08
CA ARG A 245 -23.02 0.79 42.14
C ARG A 245 -21.70 0.45 41.46
N THR A 246 -21.43 -0.83 41.24
CA THR A 246 -20.30 -1.27 40.40
C THR A 246 -20.84 -1.77 39.07
N TYR A 247 -20.78 -0.97 38.01
CA TYR A 247 -21.30 -1.33 36.69
C TYR A 247 -20.55 -2.50 36.06
N VAL A 248 -19.22 -2.51 36.18
CA VAL A 248 -18.36 -3.56 35.63
C VAL A 248 -17.23 -3.87 36.60
N SER A 249 -16.97 -5.16 36.80
CA SER A 249 -15.74 -5.64 37.42
C SER A 249 -15.27 -6.91 36.71
N SER A 250 -14.01 -6.96 36.30
CA SER A 250 -13.42 -8.14 35.66
C SER A 250 -12.06 -8.49 36.27
N GLN A 251 -11.68 -9.77 36.17
CA GLN A 251 -10.38 -10.24 36.66
C GLN A 251 -9.21 -9.71 35.81
N ASN A 252 -9.37 -9.74 34.48
CA ASN A 252 -8.42 -9.19 33.52
C ASN A 252 -8.97 -7.92 32.88
N THR A 253 -8.12 -7.17 32.17
CA THR A 253 -8.56 -6.01 31.38
C THR A 253 -9.42 -6.47 30.20
N ILE A 254 -10.50 -5.74 29.98
CA ILE A 254 -11.47 -5.96 28.91
C ILE A 254 -11.73 -4.64 28.19
N SER A 255 -12.22 -4.72 26.96
CA SER A 255 -12.98 -3.64 26.35
C SER A 255 -14.44 -4.06 26.31
N ILE A 256 -15.35 -3.15 26.58
CA ILE A 256 -16.78 -3.45 26.64
C ILE A 256 -17.59 -2.25 26.16
N ASN A 257 -18.66 -2.52 25.42
CA ASN A 257 -19.73 -1.57 25.16
C ASN A 257 -21.02 -2.19 25.68
N LEU A 258 -21.76 -1.49 26.56
CA LEU A 258 -23.08 -1.90 27.00
C LEU A 258 -24.10 -0.77 26.82
N GLU A 259 -25.32 -1.18 26.49
CA GLU A 259 -26.53 -0.35 26.52
C GLU A 259 -27.52 -0.97 27.51
N TYR A 260 -28.05 -0.14 28.41
CA TYR A 260 -29.12 -0.46 29.34
C TYR A 260 -30.45 0.00 28.74
N GLN A 261 -31.33 -0.97 28.52
CA GLN A 261 -32.72 -0.74 28.13
C GLN A 261 -33.65 -1.13 29.27
N SER A 262 -34.90 -0.67 29.20
CA SER A 262 -35.90 -0.95 30.24
C SER A 262 -36.14 -2.45 30.51
N SER A 263 -35.88 -3.33 29.53
CA SER A 263 -36.14 -4.77 29.62
C SER A 263 -34.91 -5.65 29.49
N ASN A 264 -33.77 -5.08 29.07
CA ASN A 264 -32.56 -5.84 28.78
C ASN A 264 -31.30 -4.98 28.81
N ILE A 265 -30.15 -5.64 28.87
CA ILE A 265 -28.83 -5.06 28.64
C ILE A 265 -28.25 -5.76 27.42
N SER A 266 -27.71 -5.01 26.48
CA SER A 266 -27.08 -5.57 25.30
C SER A 266 -25.75 -4.91 25.00
N GLY A 267 -24.86 -5.61 24.31
CA GLY A 267 -23.56 -5.04 24.01
C GLY A 267 -22.54 -6.02 23.44
N MET A 268 -21.28 -5.59 23.48
CA MET A 268 -20.13 -6.34 22.99
C MET A 268 -19.01 -6.32 24.03
N ILE A 269 -18.35 -7.46 24.22
CA ILE A 269 -17.20 -7.59 25.12
C ILE A 269 -16.01 -8.14 24.33
N TRP A 270 -14.84 -7.52 24.50
CA TRP A 270 -13.57 -7.98 23.96
C TRP A 270 -12.59 -8.31 25.07
N VAL A 271 -11.97 -9.49 24.96
CA VAL A 271 -11.05 -10.05 25.95
C VAL A 271 -9.80 -10.58 25.25
N SER A 272 -8.64 -10.32 25.85
CA SER A 272 -7.36 -10.88 25.37
C SER A 272 -7.05 -12.25 25.97
N SER A 273 -7.78 -12.62 27.03
CA SER A 273 -7.63 -13.89 27.75
C SER A 273 -8.94 -14.22 28.47
N PRO A 274 -9.20 -15.51 28.74
CA PRO A 274 -10.33 -15.92 29.56
C PRO A 274 -10.42 -15.11 30.87
N THR A 275 -11.61 -14.58 31.16
CA THR A 275 -11.80 -13.67 32.29
C THR A 275 -13.20 -13.84 32.86
N GLN A 276 -13.28 -13.80 34.19
CA GLN A 276 -14.54 -13.66 34.89
C GLN A 276 -14.96 -12.18 34.90
N ILE A 277 -16.21 -11.93 34.57
CA ILE A 277 -16.82 -10.60 34.47
C ILE A 277 -18.04 -10.58 35.39
N SER A 278 -18.22 -9.48 36.09
CA SER A 278 -19.43 -9.15 36.83
C SER A 278 -20.00 -7.85 36.29
N LEU A 279 -21.26 -7.89 35.86
CA LEU A 279 -22.00 -6.73 35.33
C LEU A 279 -23.12 -6.34 36.28
N TRP A 280 -23.33 -5.04 36.48
CA TRP A 280 -24.50 -4.57 37.20
C TRP A 280 -25.75 -4.77 36.36
N VAL A 281 -26.81 -5.28 36.96
CA VAL A 281 -28.09 -5.55 36.31
C VAL A 281 -29.22 -5.02 37.20
N PRO A 282 -30.08 -4.12 36.72
CA PRO A 282 -31.06 -3.42 37.57
C PRO A 282 -32.02 -4.41 38.25
N ASP A 283 -32.48 -5.42 37.50
CA ASP A 283 -33.39 -6.45 37.95
C ASP A 283 -32.76 -7.86 37.85
N ASP A 284 -33.37 -8.81 38.55
CA ASP A 284 -33.00 -10.24 38.53
C ASP A 284 -33.00 -10.78 37.08
N PRO A 285 -31.82 -11.08 36.51
CA PRO A 285 -31.70 -11.52 35.13
C PRO A 285 -32.39 -12.87 34.97
N LYS A 286 -33.23 -12.99 33.95
CA LYS A 286 -33.89 -14.26 33.60
C LYS A 286 -33.07 -15.08 32.63
N GLN A 287 -32.17 -14.42 31.91
CA GLN A 287 -31.31 -15.05 30.92
C GLN A 287 -30.10 -14.17 30.64
N THR A 288 -28.92 -14.78 30.58
CA THR A 288 -27.66 -14.15 30.16
C THR A 288 -27.09 -14.92 28.98
N ILE A 289 -27.13 -14.32 27.79
CA ILE A 289 -26.72 -14.93 26.52
C ILE A 289 -25.42 -14.29 26.04
N PHE A 290 -24.42 -15.10 25.72
CA PHE A 290 -23.18 -14.66 25.09
C PHE A 290 -22.93 -15.44 23.81
N ASN A 291 -22.73 -14.74 22.68
CA ASN A 291 -22.60 -15.35 21.34
C ASN A 291 -23.72 -16.35 21.00
N GLY A 292 -24.95 -16.07 21.46
CA GLY A 292 -26.12 -16.92 21.24
C GLY A 292 -26.25 -18.10 22.21
N GLU A 293 -25.27 -18.32 23.09
CA GLU A 293 -25.29 -19.38 24.10
C GLU A 293 -25.70 -18.84 25.48
N ASN A 294 -26.56 -19.57 26.18
CA ASN A 294 -26.92 -19.20 27.55
C ASN A 294 -25.77 -19.54 28.51
N LEU A 295 -25.26 -18.54 29.23
CA LEU A 295 -24.17 -18.71 30.16
C LEU A 295 -24.68 -19.28 31.49
N SER A 296 -23.85 -20.10 32.14
CA SER A 296 -24.02 -20.35 33.57
C SER A 296 -23.57 -19.09 34.31
N ASP A 297 -24.53 -18.37 34.85
CA ASP A 297 -24.32 -17.12 35.55
C ASP A 297 -24.58 -17.30 37.06
N SER A 298 -24.21 -16.28 37.83
CA SER A 298 -24.40 -16.26 39.27
C SER A 298 -24.83 -14.86 39.66
N TYR A 299 -26.14 -14.63 39.61
CA TYR A 299 -26.72 -13.37 40.05
C TYR A 299 -26.68 -13.22 41.59
N ASN A 300 -26.10 -12.12 42.05
CA ASN A 300 -26.12 -11.71 43.45
C ASN A 300 -27.12 -10.56 43.66
N PRO A 301 -28.31 -10.83 44.25
CA PRO A 301 -29.35 -9.81 44.45
C PRO A 301 -28.96 -8.72 45.46
N ALA A 302 -27.98 -8.96 46.34
CA ALA A 302 -27.56 -7.94 47.31
C ALA A 302 -26.72 -6.83 46.66
N THR A 303 -26.00 -7.16 45.59
CA THR A 303 -25.14 -6.22 44.87
C THR A 303 -25.64 -5.91 43.47
N HIS A 304 -26.73 -6.55 43.04
CA HIS A 304 -27.24 -6.49 41.67
C HIS A 304 -26.17 -6.84 40.62
N MET A 305 -25.32 -7.83 40.92
CA MET A 305 -24.23 -8.22 40.03
C MET A 305 -24.52 -9.58 39.41
N ASP A 306 -24.46 -9.67 38.08
CA ASP A 306 -24.46 -10.94 37.37
C ASP A 306 -23.04 -11.32 36.96
N THR A 307 -22.57 -12.49 37.40
CA THR A 307 -21.19 -12.93 37.22
C THR A 307 -21.09 -14.16 36.34
N PHE A 308 -20.29 -14.08 35.29
CA PHE A 308 -20.05 -15.17 34.33
C PHE A 308 -18.61 -15.15 33.81
N THR A 309 -18.21 -16.18 33.06
CA THR A 309 -16.86 -16.29 32.46
C THR A 309 -16.97 -16.29 30.96
N ILE A 310 -16.14 -15.48 30.29
CA ILE A 310 -16.01 -15.50 28.85
C ILE A 310 -14.56 -15.82 28.45
N VAL A 311 -14.40 -16.48 27.31
CA VAL A 311 -13.11 -16.95 26.80
C VAL A 311 -12.67 -16.26 25.51
N GLU A 312 -13.59 -15.54 24.87
CA GLU A 312 -13.41 -14.91 23.57
C GLU A 312 -14.26 -13.63 23.46
N ASN A 313 -14.03 -12.88 22.39
CA ASN A 313 -14.83 -11.70 22.07
C ASN A 313 -16.25 -12.12 21.68
N GLY A 314 -17.25 -11.30 22.02
CA GLY A 314 -18.61 -11.67 21.69
C GLY A 314 -19.66 -10.64 22.06
N SER A 315 -20.88 -10.91 21.57
CA SER A 315 -22.08 -10.17 21.93
C SER A 315 -22.64 -10.69 23.25
N ILE A 316 -23.12 -9.77 24.09
CA ILE A 316 -23.78 -10.08 25.36
C ILE A 316 -25.21 -9.55 25.31
N PHE A 317 -26.14 -10.34 25.84
CA PHE A 317 -27.54 -9.97 26.01
C PHE A 317 -28.07 -10.51 27.34
N ILE A 318 -28.49 -9.63 28.24
CA ILE A 318 -29.06 -9.97 29.54
C ILE A 318 -30.51 -9.50 29.56
N SER A 319 -31.46 -10.39 29.82
CA SER A 319 -32.90 -10.08 29.78
C SER A 319 -33.53 -10.13 31.16
N HIS A 320 -34.32 -9.11 31.52
CA HIS A 320 -35.10 -9.07 32.77
C HIS A 320 -36.50 -9.67 32.61
N ASP A 321 -37.01 -9.65 31.38
CA ASP A 321 -38.17 -10.44 31.00
C ASP A 321 -37.69 -11.80 30.47
N PRO A 322 -38.37 -12.92 30.78
CA PRO A 322 -38.15 -14.14 30.02
C PRO A 322 -38.47 -13.80 28.58
N VAL A 323 -37.47 -13.86 27.70
CA VAL A 323 -37.61 -13.57 26.27
C VAL A 323 -38.76 -14.44 25.77
N LYS A 324 -39.95 -13.82 25.61
CA LYS A 324 -41.20 -14.52 25.28
C LYS A 324 -41.04 -15.01 23.86
N SER A 325 -40.57 -16.25 23.73
CA SER A 325 -39.92 -16.79 22.52
C SER A 325 -38.70 -15.97 22.12
N GLN A 326 -37.59 -16.63 21.79
CA GLN A 326 -36.61 -16.02 20.89
C GLN A 326 -37.39 -15.27 19.81
N PRO A 327 -37.03 -14.03 19.42
CA PRO A 327 -37.58 -13.45 18.20
C PRO A 327 -37.54 -14.59 17.18
N PRO A 328 -38.69 -14.98 16.59
CA PRO A 328 -38.81 -16.22 15.83
C PRO A 328 -37.55 -16.30 15.00
N PRO A 329 -36.72 -17.35 15.20
CA PRO A 329 -35.35 -17.36 14.69
C PRO A 329 -35.44 -16.80 13.30
N LEU A 330 -34.72 -15.69 13.03
CA LEU A 330 -34.72 -15.02 11.72
C LEU A 330 -34.85 -16.16 10.72
N PRO A 331 -35.97 -16.27 9.98
CA PRO A 331 -36.36 -17.50 9.32
C PRO A 331 -35.10 -18.04 8.67
N PRO A 332 -34.62 -19.24 9.07
CA PRO A 332 -33.28 -19.71 8.75
C PRO A 332 -33.05 -19.38 7.30
N PRO A 333 -32.05 -18.53 6.97
CA PRO A 333 -32.03 -17.73 5.74
C PRO A 333 -32.54 -18.61 4.62
N ALA A 334 -33.78 -18.32 4.20
CA ALA A 334 -34.71 -19.30 3.62
C ALA A 334 -33.92 -20.38 2.90
N GLU A 335 -33.85 -21.59 3.50
CA GLU A 335 -32.95 -22.70 3.14
C GLU A 335 -32.45 -22.50 1.72
N LYS A 336 -31.26 -21.85 1.60
CA LYS A 336 -30.80 -21.23 0.34
C LYS A 336 -31.22 -22.17 -0.77
N PRO A 337 -32.20 -21.82 -1.63
CA PRO A 337 -32.68 -22.75 -2.63
C PRO A 337 -31.44 -23.29 -3.31
N GLU A 338 -31.28 -24.63 -3.30
CA GLU A 338 -30.07 -25.27 -3.83
C GLU A 338 -29.73 -24.53 -5.10
N PRO A 339 -28.59 -23.80 -5.13
CA PRO A 339 -28.36 -22.85 -6.19
C PRO A 339 -28.51 -23.62 -7.49
N PRO A 340 -29.44 -23.21 -8.38
CA PRO A 340 -29.73 -23.96 -9.59
C PRO A 340 -28.39 -24.26 -10.25
N THR A 341 -28.13 -25.51 -10.63
CA THR A 341 -26.82 -25.96 -11.11
C THR A 341 -26.32 -25.00 -12.18
N VAL A 342 -25.45 -24.07 -11.78
CA VAL A 342 -25.06 -22.96 -12.65
C VAL A 342 -24.14 -23.56 -13.71
N LYS A 343 -24.54 -23.48 -14.98
CA LYS A 343 -23.63 -23.84 -16.08
C LYS A 343 -22.45 -22.86 -16.04
N ASN A 344 -21.26 -23.36 -15.76
CA ASN A 344 -20.04 -22.54 -15.65
C ASN A 344 -19.28 -22.51 -16.99
N GLY A 345 -19.91 -22.04 -18.06
CA GLY A 345 -19.30 -22.08 -19.39
C GLY A 345 -20.00 -21.27 -20.48
N PRO A 346 -19.48 -21.34 -21.72
CA PRO A 346 -20.10 -20.74 -22.89
C PRO A 346 -21.47 -21.38 -23.19
N PRO A 347 -22.33 -20.73 -23.99
CA PRO A 347 -23.60 -21.34 -24.41
C PRO A 347 -23.37 -22.56 -25.29
N GLU A 348 -24.28 -23.55 -25.20
CA GLU A 348 -24.22 -24.77 -26.02
C GLU A 348 -24.74 -24.55 -27.44
N THR A 349 -25.66 -23.60 -27.62
CA THR A 349 -26.29 -23.27 -28.89
C THR A 349 -26.51 -21.78 -29.02
N TYR A 350 -26.33 -21.26 -30.22
CA TYR A 350 -26.65 -19.88 -30.58
C TYR A 350 -28.06 -19.83 -31.20
N GLY A 351 -28.86 -18.84 -30.80
CA GLY A 351 -30.20 -18.62 -31.34
C GLY A 351 -30.17 -17.81 -32.65
N PRO A 352 -31.32 -17.58 -33.31
CA PRO A 352 -31.39 -16.62 -34.41
C PRO A 352 -31.20 -15.19 -33.89
N HIS A 353 -30.42 -14.38 -34.60
CA HIS A 353 -30.23 -12.96 -34.26
C HIS A 353 -31.55 -12.15 -34.40
N PRO A 354 -31.76 -11.11 -33.57
CA PRO A 354 -30.92 -10.72 -32.43
C PRO A 354 -31.09 -11.68 -31.23
N TYR A 355 -30.09 -11.78 -30.37
CA TYR A 355 -30.21 -12.55 -29.12
C TYR A 355 -29.40 -12.01 -27.94
N LEU A 356 -28.57 -10.98 -28.12
CA LEU A 356 -27.72 -10.48 -27.04
C LEU A 356 -28.56 -9.78 -25.95
N TYR A 357 -29.45 -8.84 -26.34
CA TYR A 357 -30.38 -8.19 -25.40
C TYR A 357 -31.79 -8.76 -25.43
N PHE A 358 -32.32 -8.93 -26.65
CA PHE A 358 -33.67 -9.37 -26.93
C PHE A 358 -33.63 -10.30 -28.13
N ASN A 359 -34.72 -11.03 -28.35
CA ASN A 359 -34.87 -11.92 -29.49
C ASN A 359 -36.17 -11.61 -30.25
N GLU A 360 -36.42 -12.33 -31.34
CA GLU A 360 -37.62 -12.14 -32.16
C GLU A 360 -38.93 -12.22 -31.35
N THR A 361 -38.96 -12.99 -30.26
CA THR A 361 -40.14 -13.15 -29.42
C THR A 361 -40.34 -11.99 -28.44
N THR A 362 -39.27 -11.38 -27.94
CA THR A 362 -39.35 -10.27 -26.96
C THR A 362 -39.33 -8.89 -27.61
N LEU A 363 -38.80 -8.78 -28.83
CA LEU A 363 -38.68 -7.52 -29.57
C LEU A 363 -40.02 -6.77 -29.77
N PRO A 364 -41.16 -7.41 -30.14
CA PRO A 364 -42.43 -6.70 -30.27
C PRO A 364 -42.89 -6.04 -28.97
N THR A 365 -42.67 -6.71 -27.83
CA THR A 365 -43.01 -6.16 -26.50
C THR A 365 -42.12 -4.97 -26.17
N LEU A 366 -40.80 -5.10 -26.35
CA LEU A 366 -39.85 -4.00 -26.12
C LEU A 366 -40.18 -2.78 -27.01
N ARG A 367 -40.46 -3.02 -28.30
CA ARG A 367 -40.89 -1.98 -29.23
C ARG A 367 -42.14 -1.25 -28.73
N ASN A 368 -43.14 -2.00 -28.26
CA ASN A 368 -44.34 -1.39 -27.71
C ASN A 368 -44.04 -0.55 -26.46
N GLN A 369 -43.19 -1.04 -25.55
CA GLN A 369 -42.78 -0.31 -24.35
C GLN A 369 -42.10 1.02 -24.70
N VAL A 370 -41.06 0.99 -25.54
CA VAL A 370 -40.29 2.20 -25.89
C VAL A 370 -41.10 3.22 -26.69
N LEU A 371 -42.17 2.81 -27.36
CA LEU A 371 -43.01 3.74 -28.13
C LEU A 371 -44.20 4.30 -27.33
N THR A 372 -44.64 3.61 -26.28
CA THR A 372 -45.95 3.91 -25.64
C THR A 372 -45.93 4.01 -24.12
N GLN A 373 -44.86 3.59 -23.43
CA GLN A 373 -44.84 3.48 -21.97
C GLN A 373 -43.70 4.27 -21.35
N GLN A 374 -43.99 5.04 -20.30
CA GLN A 374 -42.96 5.64 -19.45
C GLN A 374 -42.43 4.61 -18.44
N PRO A 375 -41.15 4.66 -18.04
CA PRO A 375 -40.13 5.64 -18.45
C PRO A 375 -39.43 5.33 -19.79
N TRP A 376 -39.65 4.14 -20.38
CA TRP A 376 -38.98 3.71 -21.63
C TRP A 376 -39.10 4.71 -22.77
N GLN A 377 -40.28 5.29 -22.98
CA GLN A 377 -40.53 6.26 -24.05
C GLN A 377 -39.68 7.52 -23.88
N GLY A 378 -39.51 8.04 -22.66
CA GLY A 378 -38.65 9.19 -22.39
C GLY A 378 -37.18 8.88 -22.66
N TRP A 379 -36.68 7.71 -22.26
CA TRP A 379 -35.30 7.30 -22.53
C TRP A 379 -35.06 7.03 -24.02
N PHE A 380 -36.01 6.37 -24.69
CA PHE A 380 -35.92 6.10 -26.11
C PHE A 380 -35.94 7.38 -26.96
N ALA A 381 -36.72 8.39 -26.59
CA ALA A 381 -36.70 9.69 -27.27
C ALA A 381 -35.31 10.35 -27.24
N LYS A 382 -34.55 10.17 -26.15
CA LYS A 382 -33.15 10.64 -26.07
C LYS A 382 -32.24 9.84 -27.02
N ILE A 383 -32.36 8.51 -27.04
CA ILE A 383 -31.59 7.66 -27.97
C ILE A 383 -31.92 8.01 -29.42
N GLU A 384 -33.19 8.26 -29.73
CA GLU A 384 -33.63 8.68 -31.06
C GLU A 384 -33.07 10.05 -31.44
N THR A 385 -33.04 11.01 -30.51
CA THR A 385 -32.39 12.33 -30.74
C THR A 385 -30.90 12.18 -31.03
N ASN A 386 -30.20 11.30 -30.31
CA ASN A 386 -28.79 10.99 -30.61
C ASN A 386 -28.66 10.36 -32.00
N ALA A 387 -29.48 9.36 -32.31
CA ALA A 387 -29.48 8.69 -33.61
C ALA A 387 -29.75 9.66 -34.78
N ASP A 388 -30.66 10.61 -34.60
CA ASP A 388 -30.94 11.69 -35.57
C ASP A 388 -29.70 12.52 -35.85
N SER A 389 -28.95 12.88 -34.80
CA SER A 389 -27.71 13.66 -34.95
C SER A 389 -26.64 12.94 -35.77
N HIS A 390 -26.69 11.60 -35.82
CA HIS A 390 -25.73 10.77 -36.55
C HIS A 390 -26.13 10.44 -37.99
N LEU A 391 -27.34 10.78 -38.44
CA LEU A 391 -27.79 10.47 -39.80
C LEU A 391 -26.94 11.15 -40.87
N ASP A 392 -26.53 12.40 -40.61
CA ASP A 392 -25.79 13.24 -41.55
C ASP A 392 -24.26 13.22 -41.30
N ASP A 393 -23.79 12.53 -40.26
CA ASP A 393 -22.36 12.44 -39.95
C ASP A 393 -21.54 11.92 -41.13
N ASP A 394 -20.47 12.63 -41.49
CA ASP A 394 -19.42 12.04 -42.33
C ASP A 394 -18.63 11.06 -41.47
N ILE A 395 -18.87 9.76 -41.69
CA ILE A 395 -18.29 8.66 -40.90
C ILE A 395 -16.76 8.80 -40.79
N SER A 396 -16.09 9.29 -41.84
CA SER A 396 -14.63 9.45 -41.86
C SER A 396 -14.12 10.51 -40.87
N THR A 397 -14.98 11.45 -40.47
CA THR A 397 -14.67 12.54 -39.53
C THR A 397 -15.08 12.24 -38.10
N VAL A 398 -15.95 11.25 -37.88
CA VAL A 398 -16.34 10.81 -36.53
C VAL A 398 -15.16 10.09 -35.89
N GLY A 399 -14.73 10.59 -34.73
CA GLY A 399 -13.60 10.04 -33.99
C GLY A 399 -13.78 8.55 -33.64
N SER A 400 -12.69 7.78 -33.68
CA SER A 400 -12.70 6.35 -33.40
C SER A 400 -13.31 5.99 -32.03
N SER A 401 -13.17 6.89 -31.05
CA SER A 401 -13.67 6.75 -29.68
C SER A 401 -15.16 6.94 -29.48
N THR A 402 -15.89 7.41 -30.49
CA THR A 402 -17.35 7.65 -30.41
C THR A 402 -18.13 6.92 -31.49
N ARG A 403 -17.46 6.49 -32.56
CA ARG A 403 -18.10 5.84 -33.72
C ARG A 403 -18.96 4.62 -33.36
N PHE A 404 -18.54 3.83 -32.39
CA PHE A 404 -19.28 2.65 -31.95
C PHE A 404 -20.58 2.98 -31.20
N ILE A 405 -20.67 4.18 -30.60
CA ILE A 405 -21.89 4.69 -29.94
C ILE A 405 -22.92 5.03 -31.02
N SER A 406 -22.51 5.79 -32.05
CA SER A 406 -23.36 6.13 -33.19
C SER A 406 -23.93 4.89 -33.87
N ALA A 407 -23.09 3.87 -34.10
CA ALA A 407 -23.53 2.60 -34.70
C ALA A 407 -24.64 1.92 -33.86
N LEU A 408 -24.50 1.91 -32.53
CA LEU A 408 -25.48 1.30 -31.63
C LEU A 408 -26.78 2.10 -31.55
N ASP A 409 -26.73 3.42 -31.37
CA ASP A 409 -27.92 4.26 -31.26
C ASP A 409 -28.76 4.21 -32.55
N LEU A 410 -28.10 4.24 -33.71
CA LEU A 410 -28.73 4.06 -35.03
C LEU A 410 -29.33 2.66 -35.20
N ALA A 411 -28.62 1.60 -34.79
CA ALA A 411 -29.11 0.22 -34.86
C ALA A 411 -30.38 0.06 -34.01
N PHE A 412 -30.31 0.48 -32.74
CA PHE A 412 -31.41 0.36 -31.80
C PHE A 412 -32.64 1.16 -32.27
N THR A 413 -32.44 2.43 -32.63
CA THR A 413 -33.52 3.30 -33.15
C THR A 413 -34.15 2.73 -34.41
N GLY A 414 -33.34 2.25 -35.34
CA GLY A 414 -33.79 1.62 -36.58
C GLY A 414 -34.67 0.39 -36.35
N VAL A 415 -34.26 -0.50 -35.43
CA VAL A 415 -35.01 -1.74 -35.10
C VAL A 415 -36.30 -1.43 -34.32
N MET A 416 -36.27 -0.44 -33.43
CA MET A 416 -37.47 -0.02 -32.70
C MET A 416 -38.49 0.68 -33.62
N ARG A 417 -38.04 1.55 -34.53
CA ARG A 417 -38.91 2.27 -35.49
C ARG A 417 -39.25 1.49 -36.75
N LEU A 418 -38.61 0.35 -37.00
CA LEU A 418 -38.66 -0.34 -38.29
C LEU A 418 -38.25 0.58 -39.46
N ASN A 419 -37.29 1.47 -39.22
CA ASN A 419 -36.89 2.51 -40.16
C ASN A 419 -35.53 2.19 -40.79
N MET A 420 -35.56 1.89 -42.09
CA MET A 420 -34.35 1.53 -42.85
C MET A 420 -33.33 2.66 -42.99
N THR A 421 -33.69 3.92 -42.79
CA THR A 421 -32.74 5.03 -42.83
C THR A 421 -31.69 4.88 -41.72
N TYR A 422 -32.13 4.69 -40.46
CA TYR A 422 -31.19 4.46 -39.35
C TYR A 422 -30.43 3.14 -39.50
N ILE A 423 -31.13 2.06 -39.91
CA ILE A 423 -30.49 0.74 -40.11
C ILE A 423 -29.38 0.82 -41.18
N ASN A 424 -29.64 1.48 -42.31
CA ASN A 424 -28.65 1.66 -43.37
C ASN A 424 -27.48 2.52 -42.91
N LYS A 425 -27.72 3.56 -42.10
CA LYS A 425 -26.64 4.37 -41.53
C LYS A 425 -25.80 3.58 -40.53
N SER A 426 -26.43 2.82 -39.62
CA SER A 426 -25.73 1.91 -38.70
C SER A 426 -24.88 0.89 -39.45
N LYS A 427 -25.44 0.28 -40.50
CA LYS A 427 -24.71 -0.61 -41.42
C LYS A 427 -23.49 0.07 -42.03
N ALA A 428 -23.60 1.33 -42.47
CA ALA A 428 -22.47 2.07 -43.02
C ALA A 428 -21.36 2.27 -41.99
N PHE A 429 -21.69 2.58 -40.74
CA PHE A 429 -20.71 2.64 -39.64
C PHE A 429 -20.01 1.29 -39.40
N LEU A 430 -20.77 0.17 -39.43
CA LEU A 430 -20.20 -1.17 -39.28
C LEU A 430 -19.28 -1.57 -40.44
N LEU A 431 -19.64 -1.21 -41.68
CA LEU A 431 -18.78 -1.46 -42.86
C LEU A 431 -17.50 -0.61 -42.84
N ALA A 432 -17.56 0.57 -42.23
CA ALA A 432 -16.44 1.50 -42.07
C ALA A 432 -15.58 1.24 -40.82
N MET A 433 -15.67 0.06 -40.19
CA MET A 433 -14.83 -0.27 -39.03
C MET A 433 -13.33 -0.18 -39.35
N ASP A 434 -12.90 -0.66 -40.53
CA ASP A 434 -11.48 -0.69 -40.93
C ASP A 434 -10.86 0.71 -41.10
N ASP A 435 -11.68 1.77 -41.19
CA ASP A 435 -11.19 3.15 -41.19
C ASP A 435 -10.63 3.55 -39.80
N ILE A 436 -10.95 2.79 -38.75
CA ILE A 436 -10.35 2.92 -37.43
C ILE A 436 -9.02 2.17 -37.42
N THR A 437 -7.94 2.89 -37.72
CA THR A 437 -6.59 2.30 -37.76
C THR A 437 -6.00 2.05 -36.38
N ASP A 438 -6.45 2.78 -35.35
CA ASP A 438 -6.06 2.54 -33.97
C ASP A 438 -7.10 3.01 -32.95
N TYR A 439 -7.03 2.44 -31.75
CA TYR A 439 -7.76 2.86 -30.56
C TYR A 439 -6.77 3.45 -29.57
N SER A 440 -7.19 4.43 -28.75
CA SER A 440 -6.27 5.04 -27.76
C SER A 440 -5.80 4.04 -26.69
N SER A 441 -6.57 2.98 -26.46
CA SER A 441 -6.25 1.91 -25.52
C SER A 441 -6.95 0.59 -25.86
N HIS A 442 -6.51 -0.52 -25.23
CA HIS A 442 -7.24 -1.80 -25.29
C HIS A 442 -8.60 -1.73 -24.57
N LEU A 443 -8.76 -0.85 -23.57
CA LEU A 443 -10.04 -0.60 -22.90
C LEU A 443 -11.08 -0.04 -23.87
N GLU A 444 -10.69 0.97 -24.65
CA GLU A 444 -11.52 1.59 -25.66
C GLU A 444 -11.86 0.57 -26.76
N ARG A 445 -10.87 -0.20 -27.23
CA ARG A 445 -11.10 -1.28 -28.21
C ARG A 445 -12.06 -2.34 -27.69
N GLY A 446 -11.92 -2.77 -26.44
CA GLY A 446 -12.82 -3.72 -25.78
C GLY A 446 -14.26 -3.19 -25.73
N SER A 447 -14.41 -1.94 -25.31
CA SER A 447 -15.71 -1.27 -25.29
C SER A 447 -16.29 -1.16 -26.70
N ALA A 448 -15.52 -0.70 -27.69
CA ALA A 448 -15.97 -0.55 -29.07
C ALA A 448 -16.43 -1.88 -29.68
N CYS A 449 -15.64 -2.95 -29.53
CA CYS A 449 -16.00 -4.28 -30.01
C CYS A 449 -17.31 -4.77 -29.38
N GLY A 450 -17.52 -4.52 -28.07
CA GLY A 450 -18.78 -4.85 -27.40
C GLY A 450 -19.99 -4.11 -28.02
N HIS A 451 -19.86 -2.82 -28.31
CA HIS A 451 -20.95 -2.03 -28.91
C HIS A 451 -21.23 -2.41 -30.37
N TYR A 452 -20.19 -2.60 -31.18
CA TYR A 452 -20.36 -3.07 -32.55
C TYR A 452 -20.99 -4.45 -32.61
N SER A 453 -20.67 -5.35 -31.66
CA SER A 453 -21.30 -6.66 -31.56
C SER A 453 -22.80 -6.55 -31.32
N VAL A 454 -23.21 -5.68 -30.40
CA VAL A 454 -24.63 -5.43 -30.12
C VAL A 454 -25.34 -4.79 -31.33
N ALA A 455 -24.72 -3.79 -31.97
CA ALA A 455 -25.30 -3.15 -33.15
C ALA A 455 -25.48 -4.15 -34.31
N PHE A 456 -24.46 -4.98 -34.55
CA PHE A 456 -24.49 -6.03 -35.57
C PHE A 456 -25.59 -7.08 -35.29
N ASP A 457 -25.70 -7.55 -34.04
CA ASP A 457 -26.75 -8.47 -33.60
C ASP A 457 -28.16 -7.91 -33.89
N MET A 458 -28.39 -6.63 -33.55
CA MET A 458 -29.68 -5.95 -33.73
C MET A 458 -30.13 -5.87 -35.19
N ILE A 459 -29.22 -5.53 -36.11
CA ILE A 459 -29.56 -5.32 -37.53
C ILE A 459 -29.30 -6.55 -38.41
N TYR A 460 -28.87 -7.67 -37.84
CA TYR A 460 -28.40 -8.85 -38.59
C TYR A 460 -29.39 -9.30 -39.68
N GLN A 461 -30.68 -9.34 -39.37
CA GLN A 461 -31.76 -9.74 -40.29
C GLN A 461 -32.01 -8.74 -41.43
N ASN A 462 -31.49 -7.52 -41.31
CA ASN A 462 -31.59 -6.46 -42.33
C ASN A 462 -30.36 -6.42 -43.26
N LEU A 463 -29.37 -7.28 -43.02
CA LEU A 463 -28.16 -7.38 -43.83
C LEU A 463 -28.31 -8.49 -44.89
N THR A 464 -27.71 -8.28 -46.05
CA THR A 464 -27.49 -9.37 -47.01
C THR A 464 -26.43 -10.35 -46.47
N LEU A 465 -26.42 -11.58 -46.97
CA LEU A 465 -25.42 -12.58 -46.57
C LEU A 465 -23.98 -12.08 -46.80
N ALA A 466 -23.74 -11.32 -47.88
CA ALA A 466 -22.43 -10.73 -48.14
C ALA A 466 -22.05 -9.69 -47.09
N GLU A 467 -22.99 -8.80 -46.73
CA GLU A 467 -22.78 -7.79 -45.68
C GLU A 467 -22.61 -8.43 -44.30
N GLN A 468 -23.34 -9.51 -43.98
CA GLN A 468 -23.16 -10.27 -42.74
C GLN A 468 -21.74 -10.82 -42.63
N VAL A 469 -21.25 -11.48 -43.69
CA VAL A 469 -19.88 -12.02 -43.73
C VAL A 469 -18.84 -10.91 -43.65
N GLU A 470 -19.04 -9.80 -44.36
CA GLU A 470 -18.10 -8.68 -44.37
C GLU A 470 -18.00 -8.02 -42.99
N ILE A 471 -19.13 -7.67 -42.38
CA ILE A 471 -19.16 -7.04 -41.05
C ILE A 471 -18.62 -8.00 -40.00
N ALA A 472 -18.96 -9.30 -40.06
CA ALA A 472 -18.43 -10.31 -39.15
C ALA A 472 -16.89 -10.42 -39.25
N ASN A 473 -16.33 -10.41 -40.46
CA ASN A 473 -14.88 -10.44 -40.66
C ASN A 473 -14.20 -9.18 -40.10
N LYS A 474 -14.78 -7.99 -40.36
CA LYS A 474 -14.27 -6.72 -39.82
C LYS A 474 -14.30 -6.72 -38.29
N LEU A 475 -15.43 -7.07 -37.68
CA LEU A 475 -15.57 -7.19 -36.22
C LEU A 475 -14.56 -8.19 -35.64
N GLY A 476 -14.38 -9.33 -36.31
CA GLY A 476 -13.37 -10.32 -35.96
C GLY A 476 -11.95 -9.73 -35.97
N ASN A 477 -11.57 -9.02 -37.02
CA ASN A 477 -10.26 -8.38 -37.15
C ASN A 477 -10.00 -7.32 -36.06
N HIS A 478 -11.00 -6.51 -35.71
CA HIS A 478 -10.88 -5.54 -34.62
C HIS A 478 -10.80 -6.21 -33.24
N THR A 479 -11.41 -7.38 -33.08
CA THR A 479 -11.40 -8.15 -31.83
C THR A 479 -10.10 -8.94 -31.63
N LEU A 480 -9.48 -9.47 -32.69
CA LEU A 480 -8.28 -10.31 -32.61
C LEU A 480 -7.15 -9.74 -31.73
N PRO A 481 -6.79 -8.45 -31.82
CA PRO A 481 -5.75 -7.88 -30.97
C PRO A 481 -6.08 -7.87 -29.47
N LEU A 482 -7.36 -7.93 -29.09
CA LEU A 482 -7.76 -8.10 -27.68
C LEU A 482 -7.38 -9.49 -27.19
N LEU A 483 -7.57 -10.52 -28.03
CA LEU A 483 -7.18 -11.89 -27.73
C LEU A 483 -5.65 -12.02 -27.65
N GLU A 484 -4.92 -11.41 -28.58
CA GLU A 484 -3.45 -11.42 -28.61
C GLU A 484 -2.83 -10.77 -27.37
N LYS A 485 -3.43 -9.68 -26.87
CA LYS A 485 -2.93 -8.96 -25.69
C LYS A 485 -3.41 -9.55 -24.37
N PHE A 486 -4.36 -10.47 -24.38
CA PHE A 486 -5.13 -10.87 -23.20
C PHE A 486 -4.25 -11.37 -22.04
N ASP A 487 -3.24 -12.19 -22.32
CA ASP A 487 -2.33 -12.74 -21.32
C ASP A 487 -1.40 -11.68 -20.68
N TYR A 488 -1.26 -10.52 -21.32
CA TYR A 488 -0.41 -9.42 -20.86
C TYR A 488 -1.22 -8.32 -20.16
N LEU A 489 -2.54 -8.47 -20.07
CA LEU A 489 -3.38 -7.47 -19.40
C LEU A 489 -3.17 -7.54 -17.88
N PRO A 490 -3.11 -6.38 -17.20
CA PRO A 490 -3.10 -6.36 -15.75
C PRO A 490 -4.37 -7.00 -15.19
N ARG A 491 -4.25 -7.65 -14.02
CA ARG A 491 -5.33 -8.38 -13.34
C ARG A 491 -6.29 -7.46 -12.57
N ASN A 492 -6.69 -6.38 -13.24
CA ASN A 492 -7.50 -5.28 -12.74
C ASN A 492 -8.73 -5.06 -13.65
N ASN A 493 -9.43 -3.93 -13.54
CA ASN A 493 -10.56 -3.60 -14.41
C ASN A 493 -10.27 -3.74 -15.93
N HIS A 494 -9.01 -3.63 -16.37
CA HIS A 494 -8.61 -3.75 -17.77
C HIS A 494 -8.92 -5.12 -18.35
N ILE A 495 -8.54 -6.21 -17.66
CA ILE A 495 -8.81 -7.56 -18.16
C ILE A 495 -10.31 -7.80 -18.27
N ALA A 496 -11.10 -7.27 -17.34
CA ALA A 496 -12.54 -7.50 -17.28
C ALA A 496 -13.30 -6.74 -18.40
N ILE A 497 -12.91 -5.50 -18.70
CA ILE A 497 -13.49 -4.71 -19.80
C ILE A 497 -13.13 -5.34 -21.15
N VAL A 498 -11.86 -5.70 -21.35
CA VAL A 498 -11.40 -6.37 -22.58
C VAL A 498 -12.09 -7.73 -22.74
N ALA A 499 -12.17 -8.51 -21.68
CA ALA A 499 -12.87 -9.79 -21.66
C ALA A 499 -14.34 -9.63 -22.05
N SER A 500 -15.03 -8.63 -21.51
CA SER A 500 -16.45 -8.41 -21.83
C SER A 500 -16.65 -8.05 -23.30
N GLY A 501 -15.78 -7.21 -23.87
CA GLY A 501 -15.77 -6.90 -25.31
C GLY A 501 -15.49 -8.12 -26.18
N LEU A 502 -14.43 -8.87 -25.86
CA LEU A 502 -14.07 -10.14 -26.51
C LEU A 502 -15.22 -11.15 -26.44
N GLY A 503 -15.87 -11.24 -25.29
CA GLY A 503 -16.98 -12.14 -25.02
C GLY A 503 -18.20 -11.82 -25.87
N LEU A 504 -18.61 -10.55 -25.95
CA LEU A 504 -19.71 -10.12 -26.82
C LEU A 504 -19.43 -10.38 -28.30
N SER A 505 -18.22 -10.06 -28.77
CA SER A 505 -17.77 -10.42 -30.13
C SER A 505 -17.80 -11.93 -30.33
N GLY A 506 -17.34 -12.69 -29.34
CA GLY A 506 -17.34 -14.15 -29.38
C GLY A 506 -18.75 -14.72 -29.47
N LEU A 507 -19.71 -14.15 -28.75
CA LEU A 507 -21.11 -14.58 -28.81
C LEU A 507 -21.70 -14.33 -30.18
N VAL A 508 -21.60 -13.11 -30.71
CA VAL A 508 -22.23 -12.74 -32.00
C VAL A 508 -21.56 -13.40 -33.22
N LEU A 509 -20.27 -13.76 -33.10
CA LEU A 509 -19.50 -14.46 -34.14
C LEU A 509 -19.46 -15.99 -33.93
N GLU A 510 -20.17 -16.49 -32.92
CA GLU A 510 -20.25 -17.91 -32.55
C GLU A 510 -18.86 -18.56 -32.28
N LYS A 511 -17.95 -17.81 -31.65
CA LYS A 511 -16.59 -18.22 -31.27
C LYS A 511 -16.51 -18.64 -29.79
N ASN A 512 -16.85 -19.89 -29.51
CA ASN A 512 -16.86 -20.44 -28.14
C ASN A 512 -15.52 -20.32 -27.40
N ASP A 513 -14.39 -20.36 -28.11
CA ASP A 513 -13.05 -20.15 -27.54
C ASP A 513 -12.87 -18.72 -27.04
N TRP A 514 -13.37 -17.72 -27.77
CA TRP A 514 -13.34 -16.31 -27.34
C TRP A 514 -14.24 -16.09 -26.13
N VAL A 515 -15.44 -16.68 -26.12
CA VAL A 515 -16.38 -16.62 -25.00
C VAL A 515 -15.79 -17.28 -23.75
N SER A 516 -15.17 -18.45 -23.90
CA SER A 516 -14.51 -19.14 -22.79
C SER A 516 -13.38 -18.30 -22.21
N ARG A 517 -12.57 -17.68 -23.07
CA ARG A 517 -11.49 -16.78 -22.64
C ARG A 517 -12.02 -15.54 -21.91
N ALA A 518 -13.11 -14.97 -22.40
CA ALA A 518 -13.79 -13.86 -21.76
C ALA A 518 -14.31 -14.22 -20.36
N ILE A 519 -14.96 -15.39 -20.21
CA ILE A 519 -15.40 -15.92 -18.90
C ILE A 519 -14.21 -16.02 -17.95
N THR A 520 -13.06 -16.55 -18.41
CA THR A 520 -11.85 -16.61 -17.59
C THR A 520 -11.38 -15.23 -17.13
N GLY A 521 -11.32 -14.23 -18.01
CA GLY A 521 -10.88 -12.89 -17.62
C GLY A 521 -11.82 -12.19 -16.63
N VAL A 522 -13.13 -12.38 -16.79
CA VAL A 522 -14.13 -11.89 -15.82
C VAL A 522 -13.98 -12.63 -14.49
N ASP A 523 -13.84 -13.95 -14.51
CA ASP A 523 -13.67 -14.75 -13.30
C ASP A 523 -12.39 -14.39 -12.55
N ASP A 524 -11.30 -14.14 -13.27
CA ASP A 524 -10.03 -13.64 -12.71
C ASP A 524 -10.26 -12.30 -12.01
N TYR A 525 -11.02 -11.37 -12.61
CA TYR A 525 -11.33 -10.08 -11.99
C TYR A 525 -12.21 -10.22 -10.74
N PHE A 526 -13.23 -11.09 -10.75
CA PHE A 526 -14.02 -11.42 -9.56
C PHE A 526 -13.18 -12.10 -8.47
N ALA A 527 -12.15 -12.85 -8.85
CA ALA A 527 -11.26 -13.50 -7.91
C ALA A 527 -10.30 -12.51 -7.24
N THR A 528 -9.74 -11.57 -8.01
CA THR A 528 -8.73 -10.62 -7.54
C THR A 528 -9.33 -9.37 -6.90
N SER A 529 -10.36 -8.80 -7.52
CA SER A 529 -10.79 -7.42 -7.22
C SER A 529 -12.08 -7.32 -6.41
N PHE A 530 -12.90 -8.39 -6.38
CA PHE A 530 -14.12 -8.45 -5.57
C PHE A 530 -13.87 -9.24 -4.28
N ALA A 531 -13.97 -8.53 -3.16
CA ALA A 531 -13.86 -9.07 -1.82
C ALA A 531 -15.04 -10.00 -1.48
N SER A 532 -14.86 -10.88 -0.48
CA SER A 532 -15.92 -11.84 -0.12
C SER A 532 -17.13 -11.18 0.54
N ASP A 533 -16.92 -10.04 1.20
CA ASP A 533 -17.95 -9.15 1.74
C ASP A 533 -18.65 -8.29 0.67
N GLY A 534 -18.22 -8.38 -0.59
CA GLY A 534 -18.80 -7.64 -1.71
C GLY A 534 -18.13 -6.30 -2.00
N GLY A 535 -17.11 -5.85 -1.26
CA GLY A 535 -16.39 -4.64 -1.67
C GLY A 535 -15.51 -4.86 -2.89
N ASN A 536 -15.06 -3.76 -3.52
CA ASN A 536 -14.14 -3.80 -4.65
C ASN A 536 -12.82 -3.10 -4.26
N TYR A 537 -11.68 -3.77 -4.48
CA TYR A 537 -10.36 -3.26 -4.09
C TYR A 537 -9.86 -2.09 -4.94
N GLU A 538 -10.43 -1.85 -6.13
CA GLU A 538 -10.15 -0.67 -6.97
C GLU A 538 -11.13 0.49 -6.72
N GLY A 539 -12.09 0.31 -5.80
CA GLY A 539 -13.14 1.28 -5.55
C GLY A 539 -14.35 1.14 -6.47
N TYR A 540 -15.43 1.85 -6.12
CA TYR A 540 -16.73 1.68 -6.78
C TYR A 540 -16.82 2.39 -8.13
N SER A 541 -16.02 3.43 -8.37
CA SER A 541 -15.92 4.08 -9.68
C SER A 541 -15.38 3.09 -10.74
N TYR A 542 -14.30 2.38 -10.42
CA TYR A 542 -13.71 1.38 -11.32
C TYR A 542 -14.57 0.13 -11.48
N ALA A 543 -15.25 -0.31 -10.41
CA ALA A 543 -16.26 -1.36 -10.52
C ALA A 543 -17.40 -0.95 -11.47
N GLY A 544 -17.92 0.28 -11.34
CA GLY A 544 -18.91 0.84 -12.25
C GLY A 544 -18.43 0.91 -13.70
N PHE A 545 -17.19 1.37 -13.91
CA PHE A 545 -16.55 1.44 -15.22
C PHE A 545 -16.45 0.06 -15.91
N PHE A 546 -16.09 -0.98 -15.17
CA PHE A 546 -16.14 -2.36 -15.66
C PHE A 546 -17.57 -2.79 -15.99
N LEU A 547 -18.49 -2.62 -15.06
CA LEU A 547 -19.87 -3.13 -15.17
C LEU A 547 -20.63 -2.50 -16.34
N HIS A 548 -20.24 -1.30 -16.78
CA HIS A 548 -20.79 -0.69 -17.99
C HIS A 548 -20.71 -1.59 -19.23
N THR A 549 -19.62 -2.34 -19.40
CA THR A 549 -19.47 -3.32 -20.49
C THR A 549 -19.75 -4.75 -20.01
N GLY A 550 -19.38 -5.07 -18.77
CA GLY A 550 -19.58 -6.39 -18.17
C GLY A 550 -21.04 -6.83 -18.12
N LEU A 551 -21.97 -5.95 -17.70
CA LEU A 551 -23.38 -6.30 -17.58
C LEU A 551 -24.04 -6.65 -18.93
N LYS A 552 -23.56 -6.04 -20.03
CA LYS A 552 -23.98 -6.39 -21.40
C LYS A 552 -23.62 -7.83 -21.72
N PHE A 553 -22.38 -8.22 -21.42
CA PHE A 553 -21.89 -9.58 -21.60
C PHE A 553 -22.61 -10.58 -20.69
N PHE A 554 -22.84 -10.23 -19.42
CA PHE A 554 -23.53 -11.11 -18.47
C PHE A 554 -24.96 -11.38 -18.92
N ASN A 555 -25.67 -10.35 -19.39
CA ASN A 555 -27.02 -10.48 -19.89
C ASN A 555 -27.08 -11.36 -21.15
N ALA A 556 -26.17 -11.13 -22.11
CA ALA A 556 -26.08 -11.93 -23.32
C ALA A 556 -25.77 -13.41 -23.02
N LEU A 557 -24.82 -13.69 -22.13
CA LEU A 557 -24.51 -15.04 -21.67
C LEU A 557 -25.73 -15.72 -21.04
N LYS A 558 -26.41 -15.03 -20.13
CA LYS A 558 -27.63 -15.54 -19.47
C LYS A 558 -28.73 -15.85 -20.50
N ASN A 559 -28.97 -14.96 -21.44
CA ASN A 559 -29.99 -15.12 -22.49
C ASN A 559 -29.75 -16.35 -23.37
N LEU A 560 -28.48 -16.71 -23.59
CA LEU A 560 -28.08 -17.89 -24.37
C LEU A 560 -27.91 -19.16 -23.52
N GLY A 561 -28.24 -19.12 -22.22
CA GLY A 561 -28.10 -20.27 -21.32
C GLY A 561 -26.66 -20.62 -20.95
N GLY A 562 -25.72 -19.67 -21.10
CA GLY A 562 -24.36 -19.75 -20.58
C GLY A 562 -24.28 -19.39 -19.09
N LYS A 563 -23.08 -18.99 -18.63
CA LYS A 563 -22.87 -18.60 -17.23
C LYS A 563 -23.75 -17.42 -16.80
N ASN A 564 -24.44 -17.58 -15.68
CA ASN A 564 -25.31 -16.54 -15.10
C ASN A 564 -24.62 -15.84 -13.92
N TYR A 565 -23.89 -14.76 -14.20
CA TYR A 565 -23.24 -13.93 -13.17
C TYR A 565 -24.23 -13.27 -12.21
N PHE A 566 -25.49 -13.08 -12.59
CA PHE A 566 -26.52 -12.51 -11.70
C PHE A 566 -26.96 -13.46 -10.59
N ALA A 567 -26.61 -14.74 -10.68
CA ALA A 567 -26.80 -15.72 -9.61
C ALA A 567 -25.53 -15.93 -8.77
N GLU A 568 -24.39 -15.34 -9.17
CA GLU A 568 -23.11 -15.56 -8.51
C GLU A 568 -23.11 -14.90 -7.12
N PRO A 569 -22.80 -15.64 -6.04
CA PRO A 569 -22.81 -15.10 -4.68
C PRO A 569 -21.95 -13.84 -4.52
N LYS A 570 -20.76 -13.81 -5.14
CA LYS A 570 -19.89 -12.62 -5.09
C LYS A 570 -20.53 -11.39 -5.73
N PHE A 571 -21.25 -11.56 -6.84
CA PHE A 571 -21.95 -10.45 -7.49
C PHE A 571 -23.11 -9.96 -6.64
N ILE A 572 -23.89 -10.86 -6.03
CA ILE A 572 -24.97 -10.49 -5.10
C ILE A 572 -24.43 -9.77 -3.86
N SER A 573 -23.34 -10.25 -3.27
CA SER A 573 -22.66 -9.55 -2.17
C SER A 573 -22.19 -8.16 -2.60
N PHE A 574 -21.67 -8.02 -3.82
CA PHE A 574 -21.26 -6.73 -4.35
C PHE A 574 -22.41 -5.73 -4.52
N ILE A 575 -23.56 -6.17 -5.04
CA ILE A 575 -24.76 -5.33 -5.10
C ILE A 575 -25.16 -4.88 -3.69
N ASN A 576 -25.20 -5.81 -2.72
CA ASN A 576 -25.55 -5.50 -1.35
C ASN A 576 -24.58 -4.47 -0.73
N ASN A 577 -23.28 -4.67 -0.90
CA ASN A 577 -22.28 -3.77 -0.35
C ASN A 577 -22.28 -2.39 -1.02
N THR A 578 -22.51 -2.33 -2.33
CA THR A 578 -22.67 -1.08 -3.07
C THR A 578 -23.81 -0.25 -2.48
N ILE A 579 -24.95 -0.87 -2.10
CA ILE A 579 -26.07 -0.18 -1.46
C ILE A 579 -25.64 0.48 -0.13
N TYR A 580 -24.90 -0.25 0.71
CA TYR A 580 -24.37 0.30 1.97
C TYR A 580 -23.35 1.43 1.79
N CYS A 581 -22.63 1.41 0.67
CA CYS A 581 -21.59 2.38 0.34
C CYS A 581 -22.15 3.75 -0.06
N LEU A 582 -23.43 3.84 -0.44
CA LEU A 582 -23.99 5.09 -0.94
C LEU A 582 -24.32 6.07 0.19
N SER A 583 -23.91 7.31 0.01
CA SER A 583 -24.29 8.44 0.86
C SER A 583 -25.82 8.66 0.86
N PRO A 584 -26.35 9.54 1.75
CA PRO A 584 -27.78 9.87 1.80
C PRO A 584 -28.34 10.39 0.48
N LEU A 585 -27.46 10.95 -0.37
CA LEU A 585 -27.80 11.43 -1.70
C LEU A 585 -27.31 10.49 -2.82
N MET A 586 -27.11 9.20 -2.53
CA MET A 586 -26.79 8.17 -3.54
C MET A 586 -25.49 8.42 -4.31
N ILE A 587 -24.45 8.93 -3.63
CA ILE A 587 -23.09 9.09 -4.16
C ILE A 587 -22.14 8.12 -3.45
N ILE A 588 -21.18 7.57 -4.19
CA ILE A 588 -20.10 6.75 -3.62
C ILE A 588 -19.04 7.64 -2.94
N PRO A 589 -18.42 7.18 -1.85
CA PRO A 589 -17.30 7.89 -1.25
C PRO A 589 -16.12 7.95 -2.23
N LEU A 590 -15.30 8.99 -2.09
CA LEU A 590 -14.18 9.29 -2.97
C LEU A 590 -12.87 8.70 -2.47
N PHE A 591 -12.92 7.46 -1.95
CA PHE A 591 -11.71 6.67 -1.69
C PHE A 591 -11.17 6.13 -3.02
N GLU A 592 -9.85 5.99 -3.12
CA GLU A 592 -9.17 5.58 -4.35
C GLU A 592 -9.39 6.56 -5.52
N ASP A 593 -9.00 6.16 -6.73
CA ASP A 593 -9.36 6.87 -7.96
C ASP A 593 -10.88 6.82 -8.19
N SER A 594 -11.61 7.72 -7.51
CA SER A 594 -13.06 7.75 -7.50
C SER A 594 -13.62 9.15 -7.77
N GLY A 595 -14.78 9.19 -8.42
CA GLY A 595 -15.56 10.39 -8.67
C GLY A 595 -17.04 10.16 -8.37
N THR A 596 -17.85 11.21 -8.47
CA THR A 596 -19.32 11.17 -8.27
C THR A 596 -20.10 10.59 -9.46
N GLN A 597 -19.36 9.95 -10.36
CA GLN A 597 -19.80 9.27 -11.58
C GLN A 597 -20.99 8.33 -11.33
N ALA A 598 -21.91 8.28 -12.30
CA ALA A 598 -23.21 7.64 -12.14
C ALA A 598 -23.23 6.16 -12.58
N GLU A 599 -22.13 5.67 -13.16
CA GLU A 599 -21.98 4.34 -13.75
C GLU A 599 -22.33 3.22 -12.76
N ILE A 600 -21.93 3.36 -11.51
CA ILE A 600 -22.25 2.40 -10.46
C ILE A 600 -23.74 2.38 -10.11
N ILE A 601 -24.42 3.53 -10.15
CA ILE A 601 -25.85 3.64 -9.91
C ILE A 601 -26.64 3.05 -11.08
N GLU A 602 -26.18 3.27 -12.31
CA GLU A 602 -26.72 2.59 -13.49
C GLU A 602 -26.53 1.08 -13.41
N ALA A 603 -25.36 0.62 -12.96
CA ALA A 603 -25.09 -0.80 -12.79
C ALA A 603 -26.06 -1.45 -11.79
N LEU A 604 -26.44 -0.76 -10.70
CA LEU A 604 -27.49 -1.21 -9.78
C LEU A 604 -28.83 -1.37 -10.50
N LEU A 605 -29.27 -0.34 -11.25
CA LEU A 605 -30.53 -0.39 -12.00
C LEU A 605 -30.53 -1.55 -13.02
N TRP A 606 -29.48 -1.66 -13.82
CA TRP A 606 -29.39 -2.68 -14.87
C TRP A 606 -29.37 -4.09 -14.27
N SER A 607 -28.80 -4.24 -13.07
CA SER A 607 -28.76 -5.52 -12.36
C SER A 607 -30.08 -5.87 -11.67
N ALA A 608 -30.95 -4.90 -11.37
CA ALA A 608 -32.15 -5.10 -10.57
C ALA A 608 -33.06 -6.22 -11.12
N ALA A 609 -33.49 -6.14 -12.38
CA ALA A 609 -34.36 -7.17 -12.94
C ALA A 609 -33.66 -8.55 -13.08
N PRO A 610 -32.41 -8.64 -13.57
CA PRO A 610 -31.69 -9.91 -13.64
C PRO A 610 -31.45 -10.61 -12.29
N ILE A 611 -31.22 -9.88 -11.19
CA ILE A 611 -30.98 -10.46 -9.86
C ILE A 611 -32.27 -10.75 -9.08
N TYR A 612 -33.42 -10.20 -9.49
CA TYR A 612 -34.69 -10.37 -8.78
C TYR A 612 -35.04 -11.83 -8.43
N PRO A 613 -34.82 -12.84 -9.31
CA PRO A 613 -35.06 -14.23 -8.97
C PRO A 613 -34.17 -14.80 -7.85
N HIS A 614 -33.07 -14.13 -7.52
CA HIS A 614 -32.05 -14.58 -6.57
C HIS A 614 -32.01 -13.71 -5.29
N ALA A 615 -32.30 -12.41 -5.42
CA ALA A 615 -32.28 -11.43 -4.33
C ALA A 615 -33.33 -10.32 -4.55
N PRO A 616 -34.63 -10.63 -4.36
CA PRO A 616 -35.72 -9.69 -4.69
C PRO A 616 -35.68 -8.40 -3.89
N LEU A 617 -35.26 -8.44 -2.62
CA LEU A 617 -35.10 -7.22 -1.80
C LEU A 617 -33.99 -6.31 -2.35
N LEU A 618 -32.83 -6.87 -2.71
CA LEU A 618 -31.73 -6.08 -3.28
C LEU A 618 -32.11 -5.46 -4.62
N SER A 619 -32.92 -6.17 -5.42
CA SER A 619 -33.49 -5.66 -6.66
C SER A 619 -34.39 -4.45 -6.41
N ASN A 620 -35.31 -4.55 -5.44
CA ASN A 620 -36.19 -3.45 -5.04
C ASN A 620 -35.41 -2.25 -4.48
N TYR A 621 -34.36 -2.50 -3.70
CA TYR A 621 -33.47 -1.46 -3.18
C TYR A 621 -32.70 -0.77 -4.30
N SER A 622 -32.17 -1.54 -5.25
CA SER A 622 -31.46 -1.00 -6.43
C SER A 622 -32.37 -0.09 -7.27
N GLN A 623 -33.64 -0.47 -7.44
CA GLN A 623 -34.65 0.36 -8.10
C GLN A 623 -34.89 1.67 -7.34
N TRP A 624 -35.10 1.61 -6.02
CA TRP A 624 -35.31 2.79 -5.18
C TRP A 624 -34.11 3.74 -5.19
N ILE A 625 -32.88 3.21 -5.08
CA ILE A 625 -31.64 4.00 -5.12
C ILE A 625 -31.52 4.77 -6.43
N TRP A 626 -31.78 4.10 -7.55
CA TRP A 626 -31.73 4.76 -8.85
C TRP A 626 -32.79 5.86 -8.95
N GLU A 627 -34.03 5.61 -8.53
CA GLU A 627 -35.09 6.62 -8.50
C GLU A 627 -34.72 7.81 -7.61
N MET A 628 -34.17 7.56 -6.41
CA MET A 628 -33.70 8.61 -5.52
C MET A 628 -32.54 9.39 -6.13
N ARG A 629 -31.59 8.74 -6.83
CA ARG A 629 -30.52 9.45 -7.54
C ARG A 629 -31.10 10.36 -8.62
N GLN A 630 -32.06 9.89 -9.41
CA GLN A 630 -32.72 10.73 -10.41
C GLN A 630 -33.46 11.93 -9.80
N LEU A 631 -34.08 11.76 -8.64
CA LEU A 631 -34.71 12.87 -7.91
C LEU A 631 -33.67 13.85 -7.37
N ASN A 632 -32.53 13.37 -6.90
CA ASN A 632 -31.47 14.22 -6.36
C ASN A 632 -30.66 14.94 -7.45
N ASP A 633 -30.65 14.41 -8.67
CA ASP A 633 -29.90 15.00 -9.79
C ASP A 633 -30.35 16.44 -10.10
N VAL A 634 -31.51 16.92 -9.63
CA VAL A 634 -31.92 18.33 -9.77
C VAL A 634 -31.32 19.27 -8.72
N LEU A 635 -30.64 18.72 -7.69
CA LEU A 635 -30.17 19.46 -6.51
C LEU A 635 -28.78 20.09 -6.67
N SER A 636 -28.04 19.78 -7.74
CA SER A 636 -26.71 20.35 -7.97
C SER A 636 -26.77 21.79 -8.47
N TYR A 637 -26.62 22.73 -7.56
CA TYR A 637 -26.46 24.15 -7.91
C TYR A 637 -24.99 24.57 -8.10
N ASP A 638 -24.02 23.76 -7.63
CA ASP A 638 -22.58 24.10 -7.65
C ASP A 638 -21.74 23.22 -8.60
N GLY A 639 -22.38 22.31 -9.34
CA GLY A 639 -21.74 21.40 -10.29
C GLY A 639 -20.99 20.23 -9.65
N THR A 640 -20.87 20.18 -8.32
CA THR A 640 -20.06 19.15 -7.63
C THR A 640 -20.82 17.85 -7.38
N TYR A 641 -22.14 17.93 -7.50
CA TYR A 641 -23.06 16.82 -7.32
C TYR A 641 -23.45 16.17 -8.67
N LEU A 642 -23.14 16.81 -9.82
CA LEU A 642 -23.61 16.39 -11.14
C LEU A 642 -22.52 16.31 -12.21
N GLU A 643 -22.38 15.11 -12.77
CA GLU A 643 -22.12 14.88 -14.20
C GLU A 643 -23.26 14.10 -14.89
N SER A 644 -24.35 13.76 -14.19
CA SER A 644 -25.30 12.74 -14.66
C SER A 644 -26.12 13.13 -15.90
N HIS A 645 -26.36 14.43 -16.16
CA HIS A 645 -27.28 14.82 -17.24
C HIS A 645 -26.67 14.80 -18.64
N GLU A 646 -25.38 15.10 -18.78
CA GLU A 646 -24.71 15.08 -20.09
C GLU A 646 -23.87 13.82 -20.29
N ILE A 647 -23.15 13.32 -19.28
CA ILE A 647 -22.23 12.18 -19.48
C ILE A 647 -22.98 10.85 -19.62
N LEU A 648 -24.11 10.63 -18.93
CA LEU A 648 -24.97 9.46 -19.21
C LEU A 648 -25.70 9.55 -20.57
N SER A 649 -25.79 10.75 -21.16
CA SER A 649 -26.31 10.91 -22.52
C SER A 649 -25.24 10.71 -23.60
N TYR A 650 -23.98 10.96 -23.27
CA TYR A 650 -22.83 10.80 -24.15
C TYR A 650 -22.24 9.40 -24.15
N TYR A 651 -22.31 8.66 -23.04
CA TYR A 651 -21.95 7.24 -23.01
C TYR A 651 -23.19 6.38 -23.19
N SER A 652 -23.14 5.51 -24.20
CA SER A 652 -24.09 4.50 -24.74
C SER A 652 -24.87 3.58 -23.76
N GLY A 653 -24.93 3.90 -22.47
CA GLY A 653 -25.65 3.14 -21.46
C GLY A 653 -27.18 3.17 -21.61
N LEU A 654 -27.74 4.16 -22.32
CA LEU A 654 -29.20 4.30 -22.48
C LEU A 654 -29.85 3.09 -23.16
N VAL A 655 -29.21 2.53 -24.19
CA VAL A 655 -29.69 1.31 -24.85
C VAL A 655 -29.70 0.14 -23.87
N THR A 656 -28.63 -0.03 -23.08
CA THR A 656 -28.58 -1.06 -22.04
C THR A 656 -29.68 -0.88 -21.00
N ARG A 657 -29.88 0.35 -20.51
CA ARG A 657 -30.94 0.70 -19.56
C ARG A 657 -32.31 0.28 -20.09
N VAL A 658 -32.65 0.69 -21.31
CA VAL A 658 -33.92 0.35 -21.96
C VAL A 658 -34.12 -1.15 -22.09
N CYS A 659 -33.08 -1.89 -22.47
CA CYS A 659 -33.15 -3.33 -22.69
C CYS A 659 -33.19 -4.16 -21.39
N MET A 660 -32.60 -3.68 -20.30
CA MET A 660 -32.47 -4.44 -19.04
C MET A 660 -33.46 -4.00 -17.94
N TYR A 661 -34.14 -2.87 -18.11
CA TYR A 661 -35.10 -2.35 -17.13
C TYR A 661 -36.41 -3.17 -17.09
N SER A 662 -37.04 -3.22 -15.90
CA SER A 662 -38.35 -3.86 -15.70
C SER A 662 -39.21 -3.07 -14.72
N MET A 663 -40.45 -2.76 -15.13
CA MET A 663 -41.47 -2.11 -14.27
C MET A 663 -42.04 -3.01 -13.18
N ASN A 664 -41.74 -4.31 -13.22
CA ASN A 664 -42.24 -5.26 -12.22
C ASN A 664 -41.41 -5.23 -10.93
N ILE A 665 -40.33 -4.45 -10.90
CA ILE A 665 -39.53 -4.23 -9.70
C ILE A 665 -40.13 -3.06 -8.93
N THR A 666 -40.51 -3.30 -7.68
CA THR A 666 -41.08 -2.27 -6.82
C THR A 666 -39.94 -1.56 -6.11
N ALA A 667 -39.83 -0.24 -6.25
CA ALA A 667 -38.90 0.55 -5.45
C ALA A 667 -39.25 0.42 -3.95
N VAL A 668 -38.29 -0.02 -3.15
CA VAL A 668 -38.41 -0.10 -1.69
C VAL A 668 -37.19 0.56 -1.06
N GLN A 669 -37.41 1.48 -0.12
CA GLN A 669 -36.31 2.05 0.67
C GLN A 669 -35.59 0.94 1.43
N PRO A 670 -34.25 0.91 1.45
CA PRO A 670 -33.50 -0.10 2.18
C PRO A 670 -33.89 -0.14 3.66
N ILE A 671 -34.25 -1.33 4.14
CA ILE A 671 -34.39 -1.64 5.57
C ILE A 671 -33.16 -2.47 5.94
N LEU A 672 -32.02 -1.79 5.99
CA LEU A 672 -30.70 -2.36 6.22
C LEU A 672 -30.12 -1.78 7.50
N ASP A 673 -29.16 -2.48 8.09
CA ASP A 673 -28.48 -2.03 9.30
C ASP A 673 -27.86 -0.64 9.08
N THR A 674 -27.87 0.17 10.13
CA THR A 674 -27.35 1.53 10.02
C THR A 674 -25.83 1.58 10.19
N THR A 675 -25.19 0.46 10.51
CA THR A 675 -23.74 0.33 10.53
C THR A 675 -23.33 -0.99 9.89
N VAL A 676 -22.36 -0.95 8.97
CA VAL A 676 -21.75 -2.15 8.38
C VAL A 676 -20.24 -2.02 8.33
N VAL A 677 -19.54 -3.12 8.57
CA VAL A 677 -18.06 -3.20 8.49
C VAL A 677 -17.65 -4.34 7.59
N ASN A 678 -17.10 -3.98 6.44
CA ASN A 678 -16.63 -4.87 5.40
C ASN A 678 -15.12 -5.05 5.56
N ARG A 679 -14.74 -6.02 6.40
CA ARG A 679 -13.35 -6.23 6.80
C ARG A 679 -12.45 -6.66 5.66
N ASP A 680 -12.98 -7.42 4.69
CA ASP A 680 -12.17 -7.90 3.58
C ASP A 680 -11.81 -6.77 2.63
N SER A 681 -12.79 -5.93 2.28
CA SER A 681 -12.57 -4.76 1.41
C SER A 681 -11.98 -3.56 2.13
N GLY A 682 -12.02 -3.53 3.46
CA GLY A 682 -11.50 -2.45 4.26
C GLY A 682 -12.36 -1.20 4.21
N LEU A 683 -13.68 -1.37 4.24
CA LEU A 683 -14.63 -0.25 4.28
C LEU A 683 -15.62 -0.40 5.43
N ALA A 684 -15.98 0.71 6.08
CA ALA A 684 -17.11 0.74 7.01
C ALA A 684 -17.98 1.96 6.75
N PHE A 685 -19.28 1.78 7.01
CA PHE A 685 -20.31 2.80 6.80
C PHE A 685 -21.17 2.89 8.04
N LEU A 686 -21.33 4.08 8.60
CA LEU A 686 -22.16 4.38 9.76
C LEU A 686 -23.17 5.44 9.34
N ARG A 687 -24.45 5.23 9.62
CA ARG A 687 -25.53 6.17 9.29
C ARG A 687 -26.57 6.26 10.40
N SER A 688 -27.32 7.35 10.47
CA SER A 688 -28.45 7.47 11.40
C SER A 688 -29.67 6.70 10.90
N ASP A 689 -29.96 6.82 9.61
CA ASP A 689 -31.05 6.14 8.90
C ASP A 689 -30.78 6.15 7.37
N TRP A 690 -31.81 5.89 6.57
CA TRP A 690 -31.75 5.85 5.09
C TRP A 690 -32.43 7.04 4.40
N ASN A 691 -32.73 8.12 5.13
CA ASN A 691 -33.32 9.34 4.60
C ASN A 691 -32.24 10.26 4.00
N GLN A 692 -32.64 11.25 3.19
CA GLN A 692 -31.70 12.17 2.53
C GLN A 692 -31.01 13.13 3.51
N ASP A 693 -31.61 13.37 4.68
CA ASP A 693 -31.09 14.21 5.75
C ASP A 693 -30.26 13.43 6.79
N ALA A 694 -30.11 12.11 6.60
CA ALA A 694 -29.33 11.24 7.47
C ALA A 694 -27.91 11.76 7.67
N LEU A 695 -27.37 11.49 8.86
CA LEU A 695 -25.93 11.52 9.06
C LEU A 695 -25.34 10.25 8.48
N TYR A 696 -24.21 10.37 7.82
CA TYR A 696 -23.50 9.27 7.21
C TYR A 696 -21.99 9.53 7.30
N LEU A 697 -21.26 8.51 7.73
CA LEU A 697 -19.81 8.48 7.70
C LEU A 697 -19.35 7.21 6.99
N SER A 698 -18.44 7.38 6.05
CA SER A 698 -17.68 6.28 5.47
C SER A 698 -16.22 6.36 5.91
N ILE A 699 -15.59 5.24 6.21
CA ILE A 699 -14.17 5.16 6.54
C ILE A 699 -13.51 4.00 5.80
N THR A 700 -12.27 4.21 5.35
CA THR A 700 -11.44 3.20 4.69
C THR A 700 -10.29 2.77 5.60
N CYS A 701 -10.04 1.46 5.68
CA CYS A 701 -8.81 0.88 6.21
C CYS A 701 -8.65 -0.55 5.67
N LYS A 702 -7.79 -0.72 4.67
CA LYS A 702 -7.65 -1.93 3.85
C LYS A 702 -6.48 -2.76 4.33
N SER A 703 -6.69 -4.07 4.51
CA SER A 703 -5.65 -4.97 4.99
C SER A 703 -4.95 -5.78 3.89
N LYS A 704 -5.32 -5.58 2.61
CA LYS A 704 -4.84 -6.40 1.48
C LYS A 704 -4.26 -5.52 0.38
N SER A 705 -2.95 -5.62 0.19
CA SER A 705 -2.20 -4.86 -0.82
C SER A 705 -2.24 -5.44 -2.24
N GLN A 706 -2.49 -6.74 -2.38
CA GLN A 706 -2.17 -7.50 -3.59
C GLN A 706 -3.03 -7.17 -4.83
N TYR A 707 -4.10 -6.39 -4.67
CA TYR A 707 -5.11 -6.15 -5.71
C TYR A 707 -5.53 -4.67 -5.81
N GLN A 708 -4.69 -3.77 -5.29
CA GLN A 708 -4.93 -2.33 -5.23
C GLN A 708 -4.18 -1.61 -6.36
N TYR A 709 -4.82 -1.48 -7.52
CA TYR A 709 -4.23 -0.81 -8.69
C TYR A 709 -4.48 0.70 -8.75
N HIS A 710 -5.52 1.16 -8.05
CA HIS A 710 -6.01 2.53 -8.05
C HIS A 710 -5.93 3.17 -6.66
N ALA A 711 -5.02 2.66 -5.83
CA ALA A 711 -5.02 2.99 -4.41
C ALA A 711 -4.35 4.31 -4.05
N HIS A 712 -4.90 4.96 -3.03
CA HIS A 712 -4.39 6.18 -2.43
C HIS A 712 -3.67 5.88 -1.11
N TYR A 713 -2.92 6.85 -0.61
CA TYR A 713 -2.28 6.81 0.70
C TYR A 713 -3.25 7.33 1.79
N ASP A 714 -4.46 6.77 1.81
CA ASP A 714 -5.64 7.30 2.51
C ASP A 714 -6.15 6.41 3.65
N GLU A 715 -5.32 5.51 4.18
CA GLU A 715 -5.74 4.58 5.22
C GLU A 715 -6.19 5.34 6.48
N ASN A 716 -7.27 4.85 7.10
CA ASN A 716 -8.06 5.51 8.15
C ASN A 716 -8.73 6.83 7.72
N SER A 717 -8.72 7.23 6.45
CA SER A 717 -9.47 8.40 5.96
C SER A 717 -10.98 8.18 6.05
N PHE A 718 -11.74 9.26 6.24
CA PHE A 718 -13.19 9.22 6.31
C PHE A 718 -13.86 10.36 5.51
N GLU A 719 -15.16 10.22 5.25
CA GLU A 719 -16.03 11.28 4.72
C GLU A 719 -17.27 11.43 5.58
N ILE A 720 -17.87 12.62 5.58
CA ILE A 720 -19.07 12.91 6.37
C ILE A 720 -20.12 13.61 5.51
N TRP A 721 -21.34 13.10 5.60
CA TRP A 721 -22.56 13.72 5.11
C TRP A 721 -23.53 13.93 6.27
N ALA A 722 -24.29 15.03 6.25
CA ALA A 722 -25.39 15.26 7.19
C ALA A 722 -26.38 16.27 6.62
N TYR A 723 -27.67 16.10 6.91
CA TYR A 723 -28.72 17.08 6.59
C TYR A 723 -28.71 17.51 5.11
N GLY A 724 -28.46 16.56 4.22
CA GLY A 724 -28.38 16.82 2.78
C GLY A 724 -27.13 17.61 2.34
N ALA A 725 -26.09 17.72 3.16
CA ALA A 725 -24.83 18.37 2.80
C ALA A 725 -23.64 17.39 2.88
N TRP A 726 -22.69 17.55 1.95
CA TRP A 726 -21.37 16.90 2.01
C TRP A 726 -20.45 17.78 2.84
N LEU A 727 -20.03 17.31 4.01
CA LEU A 727 -19.32 18.13 5.00
C LEU A 727 -17.81 17.91 4.98
N ALA A 728 -17.37 16.65 4.99
CA ALA A 728 -15.96 16.27 4.88
C ALA A 728 -15.78 15.29 3.72
N THR A 729 -14.77 15.51 2.89
CA THR A 729 -14.59 14.80 1.61
C THR A 729 -13.12 14.44 1.36
N ASN A 730 -12.88 13.36 0.61
CA ASN A 730 -11.59 13.09 -0.03
C ASN A 730 -11.49 13.86 -1.36
N PRO A 731 -10.31 13.90 -2.03
CA PRO A 731 -10.05 14.86 -3.09
C PRO A 731 -10.66 14.46 -4.44
N GLY A 732 -11.16 13.23 -4.58
CA GLY A 732 -11.72 12.72 -5.83
C GLY A 732 -10.64 12.41 -6.88
N TYR A 733 -10.99 12.44 -8.17
CA TYR A 733 -10.12 11.93 -9.24
C TYR A 733 -10.13 12.80 -10.52
N PRO A 734 -8.98 13.41 -10.89
CA PRO A 734 -8.86 14.19 -12.13
C PRO A 734 -8.67 13.35 -13.40
N GLY A 735 -8.47 12.03 -13.27
CA GLY A 735 -7.96 11.20 -14.36
C GLY A 735 -6.44 11.01 -14.25
N PHE A 736 -5.97 9.80 -14.57
CA PHE A 736 -4.55 9.47 -14.52
C PHE A 736 -3.72 10.39 -15.43
N GLY A 737 -2.65 10.97 -14.88
CA GLY A 737 -1.78 11.89 -15.61
C GLY A 737 -2.39 13.28 -15.89
N TYR A 738 -3.54 13.60 -15.30
CA TYR A 738 -4.17 14.91 -15.40
C TYR A 738 -4.27 15.59 -14.03
N GLY A 739 -4.41 16.91 -14.03
CA GLY A 739 -4.55 17.71 -12.81
C GLY A 739 -3.38 17.49 -11.83
N GLU A 740 -3.69 17.54 -10.55
CA GLU A 740 -2.73 17.31 -9.45
C GLU A 740 -2.81 15.86 -8.94
N TYR A 741 -2.75 14.88 -9.86
CA TYR A 741 -2.90 13.45 -9.54
C TYR A 741 -1.95 12.93 -8.45
N ASP A 742 -0.70 13.42 -8.41
CA ASP A 742 0.26 13.03 -7.37
C ASP A 742 -0.14 13.58 -5.99
N TYR A 743 -0.81 14.73 -5.94
CA TYR A 743 -1.34 15.29 -4.69
C TYR A 743 -2.58 14.54 -4.24
N ILE A 744 -3.55 14.28 -5.12
CA ILE A 744 -4.83 13.65 -4.73
C ILE A 744 -4.64 12.22 -4.22
N THR A 745 -3.60 11.52 -4.67
CA THR A 745 -3.23 10.19 -4.16
C THR A 745 -2.48 10.24 -2.83
N SER A 746 -2.04 11.43 -2.38
CA SER A 746 -1.24 11.62 -1.18
C SER A 746 -2.07 11.59 0.12
N THR A 747 -1.41 11.30 1.24
CA THR A 747 -2.04 11.32 2.57
C THR A 747 -2.49 12.71 2.97
N GLU A 748 -1.78 13.76 2.55
CA GLU A 748 -2.16 15.14 2.84
C GLU A 748 -3.51 15.51 2.23
N ALA A 749 -3.88 14.90 1.11
CA ALA A 749 -5.15 15.15 0.44
C ALA A 749 -6.36 14.43 1.08
N SER A 750 -6.12 13.61 2.13
CA SER A 750 -7.13 12.76 2.76
C SER A 750 -7.44 13.19 4.21
N ASN A 751 -8.60 12.80 4.74
CA ASN A 751 -9.04 13.10 6.11
C ASN A 751 -8.40 12.16 7.15
N THR A 752 -7.08 12.19 7.23
CA THR A 752 -6.26 11.27 8.03
C THR A 752 -5.11 12.01 8.74
N LEU A 753 -4.05 11.31 9.15
CA LEU A 753 -2.89 11.90 9.81
C LEU A 753 -1.70 12.06 8.85
N LEU A 754 -0.80 13.02 9.10
CA LEU A 754 0.58 12.97 8.62
C LEU A 754 1.50 12.75 9.82
N LEU A 755 2.45 11.83 9.67
CA LEU A 755 3.54 11.64 10.64
C LEU A 755 4.82 12.11 9.97
N ASN A 756 5.55 13.02 10.62
CA ASN A 756 6.75 13.65 10.08
C ASN A 756 6.54 14.46 8.79
N GLU A 757 5.33 14.99 8.56
CA GLU A 757 4.97 15.67 7.30
C GLU A 757 5.12 14.74 6.05
N GLU A 758 5.12 13.42 6.28
CA GLU A 758 5.28 12.41 5.23
C GLU A 758 3.96 11.71 4.95
N ASN A 759 3.80 11.30 3.69
CA ASN A 759 2.75 10.37 3.30
C ASN A 759 2.91 9.03 4.04
N GLN A 760 1.81 8.30 4.13
CA GLN A 760 1.83 6.88 4.38
C GLN A 760 2.78 6.20 3.40
N GLN A 761 3.52 5.20 3.87
CA GLN A 761 4.54 4.51 3.08
C GLN A 761 3.97 3.26 2.37
N GLN A 762 2.70 2.96 2.65
CA GLN A 762 1.93 1.82 2.15
C GLN A 762 0.49 2.28 1.88
N VAL A 763 -0.22 1.56 1.02
CA VAL A 763 -1.60 1.85 0.61
C VAL A 763 -2.63 0.91 1.28
N ASN A 764 -2.20 0.24 2.35
CA ASN A 764 -3.01 -0.74 3.07
C ASN A 764 -2.59 -0.76 4.55
N GLY A 765 -3.51 -0.49 5.47
CA GLY A 765 -3.30 -0.64 6.91
C GLY A 765 -3.37 -2.08 7.39
N ASP A 766 -3.66 -2.23 8.69
CA ASP A 766 -3.90 -3.51 9.34
C ASP A 766 -5.41 -3.91 9.30
N GLY A 767 -6.27 -3.02 8.82
CA GLY A 767 -7.70 -3.20 8.66
C GLY A 767 -8.52 -2.91 9.93
N PHE A 768 -9.83 -3.19 9.85
CA PHE A 768 -10.74 -3.06 10.99
C PHE A 768 -10.50 -4.14 12.03
N GLN A 769 -10.31 -3.72 13.28
CA GLN A 769 -10.05 -4.58 14.43
C GLN A 769 -11.35 -4.90 15.17
N GLU A 770 -12.17 -3.88 15.45
CA GLU A 770 -13.38 -3.99 16.26
C GLU A 770 -14.53 -3.22 15.61
N HIS A 771 -15.76 -3.68 15.84
CA HIS A 771 -16.97 -2.91 15.56
C HIS A 771 -18.09 -3.31 16.51
N PHE A 772 -19.04 -2.41 16.71
CA PHE A 772 -20.27 -2.68 17.45
C PHE A 772 -21.36 -1.73 16.95
N SER A 773 -22.61 -2.14 17.16
CA SER A 773 -23.77 -1.32 16.87
C SER A 773 -24.82 -1.48 17.95
N SER A 774 -25.48 -0.38 18.30
CA SER A 774 -26.58 -0.34 19.26
C SER A 774 -27.58 0.77 18.88
N PRO A 775 -28.80 0.79 19.47
CA PRO A 775 -29.76 1.86 19.23
C PRO A 775 -29.24 3.26 19.54
N THR A 776 -28.36 3.42 20.53
CA THR A 776 -27.84 4.73 20.94
C THR A 776 -26.43 5.04 20.45
N LEU A 777 -25.68 4.02 20.01
CA LEU A 777 -24.24 4.15 19.81
C LEU A 777 -23.68 3.08 18.87
N ASP A 778 -22.99 3.51 17.82
CA ASP A 778 -22.19 2.62 16.97
C ASP A 778 -20.71 2.95 17.12
N GLY A 779 -19.85 2.02 16.74
CA GLY A 779 -18.43 2.32 16.68
C GLY A 779 -17.60 1.31 15.93
N VAL A 780 -16.48 1.79 15.40
CA VAL A 780 -15.52 1.03 14.62
C VAL A 780 -14.10 1.38 15.05
N VAL A 781 -13.21 0.39 15.01
CA VAL A 781 -11.77 0.56 15.30
C VAL A 781 -10.98 0.09 14.10
N ALA A 782 -10.21 0.99 13.50
CA ALA A 782 -9.40 0.77 12.32
C ALA A 782 -7.91 1.00 12.65
N SER A 783 -7.05 0.06 12.26
CA SER A 783 -5.62 0.07 12.63
C SER A 783 -4.76 0.30 11.40
N ALA A 784 -3.90 1.31 11.47
CA ALA A 784 -2.87 1.63 10.48
C ALA A 784 -1.52 1.80 11.20
N ASN A 785 -1.20 0.88 12.13
CA ASN A 785 -0.04 1.01 13.01
C ASN A 785 1.30 0.81 12.28
N SER A 786 1.26 0.14 11.12
CA SER A 786 2.43 -0.15 10.29
C SER A 786 2.58 0.75 9.07
N ILE A 787 1.64 1.68 8.85
CA ILE A 787 1.50 2.35 7.55
C ILE A 787 2.59 3.39 7.25
N TYR A 788 3.15 4.04 8.28
CA TYR A 788 4.30 4.96 8.12
C TYR A 788 5.64 4.27 8.41
N SER A 789 5.62 2.95 8.62
CA SER A 789 6.85 2.17 8.57
C SER A 789 7.21 1.96 7.10
N SER A 790 8.36 2.50 6.69
CA SER A 790 8.92 2.15 5.39
C SER A 790 9.03 0.62 5.31
N PRO A 791 8.59 -0.01 4.20
CA PRO A 791 8.71 -1.46 4.05
C PRO A 791 10.14 -1.99 4.26
N GLY A 792 11.14 -1.17 3.94
CA GLY A 792 12.56 -1.47 4.18
C GLY A 792 12.92 -1.63 5.67
N HIS A 793 12.16 -1.02 6.58
CA HIS A 793 12.35 -1.15 8.03
C HIS A 793 12.04 -2.58 8.52
N PHE A 794 11.00 -3.24 7.99
CA PHE A 794 10.71 -4.64 8.33
C PHE A 794 11.79 -5.58 7.79
N ALA A 795 12.30 -5.31 6.57
CA ALA A 795 13.43 -6.04 6.00
C ALA A 795 14.71 -5.84 6.83
N MET A 796 14.90 -4.64 7.38
CA MET A 796 16.01 -4.27 8.24
C MET A 796 16.09 -5.07 9.53
N ASN A 797 14.98 -5.31 10.24
CA ASN A 797 15.01 -6.09 11.49
C ASN A 797 15.53 -7.52 11.26
N ASN A 798 15.11 -8.15 10.16
CA ASN A 798 15.58 -9.48 9.77
C ASN A 798 17.02 -9.47 9.22
N TYR A 799 17.38 -8.46 8.42
CA TYR A 799 18.73 -8.29 7.88
C TYR A 799 19.76 -7.98 8.99
N PHE A 800 19.39 -7.13 9.95
CA PHE A 800 20.21 -6.79 11.11
C PHE A 800 20.50 -8.03 11.96
N LEU A 801 19.50 -8.89 12.18
CA LEU A 801 19.73 -10.18 12.83
C LEU A 801 20.74 -11.03 12.04
N GLY A 802 20.63 -11.05 10.71
CA GLY A 802 21.60 -11.72 9.83
C GLY A 802 23.03 -11.15 9.91
N VAL A 803 23.18 -9.82 9.88
CA VAL A 803 24.47 -9.13 10.01
C VAL A 803 25.06 -9.29 11.42
N LEU A 804 24.22 -9.25 12.45
CA LEU A 804 24.64 -9.47 13.83
C LEU A 804 25.12 -10.92 14.05
N ILE A 805 24.35 -11.90 13.56
CA ILE A 805 24.76 -13.32 13.53
C ILE A 805 26.07 -13.46 12.76
N PHE A 806 26.23 -12.76 11.64
CA PHE A 806 27.45 -12.76 10.84
C PHE A 806 28.66 -12.20 11.63
N ILE A 807 28.55 -11.03 12.24
CA ILE A 807 29.62 -10.41 13.05
C ILE A 807 29.99 -11.33 14.22
N LEU A 808 29.00 -11.86 14.93
CA LEU A 808 29.21 -12.78 16.05
C LEU A 808 29.88 -14.08 15.59
N THR A 809 29.44 -14.67 14.48
CA THR A 809 30.01 -15.91 13.95
C THR A 809 31.46 -15.71 13.51
N ASN A 810 31.79 -14.58 12.88
CA ASN A 810 33.16 -14.25 12.50
C ASN A 810 34.05 -13.94 13.71
N LEU A 811 33.52 -13.24 14.72
CA LEU A 811 34.23 -13.01 15.98
C LEU A 811 34.52 -14.32 16.70
N VAL A 812 33.54 -15.23 16.78
CA VAL A 812 33.70 -16.57 17.36
C VAL A 812 34.69 -17.40 16.56
N ALA A 813 34.60 -17.42 15.22
CA ALA A 813 35.55 -18.12 14.37
C ALA A 813 36.98 -17.57 14.53
N ALA A 814 37.13 -16.24 14.58
CA ALA A 814 38.41 -15.59 14.86
C ALA A 814 38.92 -15.97 16.26
N LEU A 815 38.06 -16.00 17.28
CA LEU A 815 38.41 -16.43 18.63
C LEU A 815 38.84 -17.90 18.67
N ILE A 816 38.14 -18.80 17.98
CA ILE A 816 38.47 -20.22 17.89
C ILE A 816 39.82 -20.39 17.19
N ILE A 817 40.07 -19.68 16.09
CA ILE A 817 41.36 -19.67 15.39
C ILE A 817 42.45 -19.14 16.32
N LEU A 818 42.20 -18.07 17.09
CA LEU A 818 43.14 -17.51 18.07
C LEU A 818 43.44 -18.50 19.20
N ILE A 819 42.43 -19.16 19.76
CA ILE A 819 42.57 -20.20 20.79
C ILE A 819 43.36 -21.39 20.22
N TYR A 820 43.06 -21.83 19.01
CA TYR A 820 43.76 -22.91 18.33
C TYR A 820 45.24 -22.56 18.09
N LEU A 821 45.53 -21.36 17.57
CA LEU A 821 46.89 -20.87 17.35
C LEU A 821 47.65 -20.73 18.68
N ARG A 822 46.99 -20.24 19.75
CA ARG A 822 47.57 -20.16 21.11
C ARG A 822 47.87 -21.54 21.68
N ARG A 823 46.92 -22.48 21.60
CA ARG A 823 47.08 -23.86 22.09
C ARG A 823 48.19 -24.60 21.35
N ARG A 824 48.31 -24.37 20.03
CA ARG A 824 49.39 -24.91 19.21
C ARG A 824 50.75 -24.28 19.52
N ALA A 825 50.80 -22.96 19.77
CA ALA A 825 52.02 -22.28 20.21
C ALA A 825 52.51 -22.78 21.58
N TYR A 826 51.59 -23.09 22.51
CA TYR A 826 51.91 -23.69 23.80
C TYR A 826 52.38 -25.14 23.69
N LYS A 827 51.76 -25.96 22.81
CA LYS A 827 52.22 -27.33 22.53
C LYS A 827 53.59 -27.40 21.82
N THR A 828 54.07 -26.31 21.20
CA THR A 828 55.42 -26.23 20.63
C THR A 828 56.52 -25.80 21.60
N ASN A 829 56.28 -25.81 22.91
CA ASN A 829 57.36 -25.84 23.91
C ASN A 829 58.15 -27.16 23.81
N ILE A 830 58.99 -27.25 22.78
CA ILE A 830 60.12 -28.19 22.74
C ILE A 830 61.06 -27.78 23.87
N VAL A 831 61.09 -28.63 24.89
CA VAL A 831 62.10 -28.70 25.93
C VAL A 831 63.48 -28.80 25.25
N LEU A 832 64.29 -27.75 25.34
CA LEU A 832 65.72 -27.83 25.05
C LEU A 832 66.43 -28.21 26.37
N LEU A 833 66.65 -29.51 26.54
CA LEU A 833 67.73 -30.04 27.39
C LEU A 833 69.09 -29.71 26.73
N PRO A 834 70.19 -29.64 27.51
CA PRO A 834 71.42 -28.97 27.10
C PRO A 834 72.30 -29.82 26.17
N ALA A 835 73.00 -29.10 25.29
CA ALA A 835 74.27 -29.38 24.63
C ALA A 835 74.65 -30.84 24.31
N GLU A 836 74.68 -31.18 23.02
CA GLU A 836 75.91 -31.69 22.40
C GLU A 836 75.84 -31.56 20.87
N GLU A 837 77.02 -31.40 20.27
CA GLU A 837 77.25 -31.08 18.87
C GLU A 837 76.64 -32.11 17.90
N GLN A 838 75.73 -31.67 17.03
CA GLN A 838 75.67 -32.21 15.66
C GLN A 838 75.35 -31.11 14.65
N LYS A 839 76.33 -30.91 13.75
CA LYS A 839 76.21 -30.16 12.50
C LYS A 839 75.31 -30.94 11.53
N GLY A 840 74.39 -30.23 10.91
CA GLY A 840 73.72 -30.67 9.68
C GLY A 840 72.30 -31.16 9.89
N VAL A 841 71.39 -30.59 9.08
CA VAL A 841 69.98 -31.00 8.90
C VAL A 841 69.02 -30.58 10.04
N ALA A 842 68.42 -29.39 9.91
CA ALA A 842 66.96 -29.15 10.09
C ALA A 842 66.62 -27.64 10.20
N ALA A 843 66.84 -26.86 9.14
CA ALA A 843 66.28 -25.50 9.02
C ALA A 843 65.07 -25.43 8.06
N VAL A 844 64.50 -26.58 7.67
CA VAL A 844 63.39 -26.67 6.70
C VAL A 844 62.01 -26.75 7.38
N ARG A 845 61.91 -27.14 8.67
CA ARG A 845 60.60 -27.32 9.33
C ARG A 845 59.90 -26.04 9.79
N SER A 846 60.60 -24.93 10.07
CA SER A 846 59.96 -23.68 10.54
C SER A 846 59.35 -22.82 9.43
N LYS A 847 59.88 -22.89 8.20
CA LYS A 847 59.35 -22.14 7.04
C LYS A 847 57.97 -22.65 6.59
N ASN A 848 57.72 -23.95 6.72
CA ASN A 848 56.42 -24.56 6.40
C ASN A 848 55.32 -24.19 7.42
N LEU A 849 55.67 -23.94 8.68
CA LEU A 849 54.68 -23.55 9.69
C LEU A 849 54.16 -22.12 9.46
N SER A 850 55.05 -21.17 9.14
CA SER A 850 54.64 -19.81 8.76
C SER A 850 53.77 -19.83 7.50
N LEU A 851 54.16 -20.60 6.47
CA LEU A 851 53.38 -20.71 5.25
C LEU A 851 52.00 -21.34 5.49
N LYS A 852 51.91 -22.41 6.30
CA LYS A 852 50.63 -23.06 6.65
C LYS A 852 49.73 -22.14 7.47
N ILE A 853 50.26 -21.37 8.42
CA ILE A 853 49.48 -20.38 9.17
C ILE A 853 48.96 -19.28 8.24
N HIS A 854 49.78 -18.81 7.29
CA HIS A 854 49.35 -17.79 6.33
C HIS A 854 48.31 -18.32 5.34
N LEU A 855 48.46 -19.54 4.83
CA LEU A 855 47.45 -20.18 3.99
C LEU A 855 46.15 -20.43 4.74
N THR A 856 46.21 -20.80 6.03
CA THR A 856 45.00 -20.99 6.85
C THR A 856 44.30 -19.66 7.13
N LEU A 857 45.04 -18.59 7.38
CA LEU A 857 44.48 -17.23 7.55
C LEU A 857 43.89 -16.69 6.24
N ILE A 858 44.57 -16.86 5.11
CA ILE A 858 44.06 -16.45 3.79
C ILE A 858 42.83 -17.26 3.45
N PHE A 859 42.85 -18.58 3.64
CA PHE A 859 41.71 -19.43 3.38
C PHE A 859 40.55 -19.09 4.32
N GLY A 860 40.81 -18.84 5.61
CA GLY A 860 39.79 -18.41 6.58
C GLY A 860 39.19 -17.04 6.26
N LEU A 861 40.00 -16.06 5.85
CA LEU A 861 39.53 -14.74 5.42
C LEU A 861 38.77 -14.81 4.09
N SER A 862 39.28 -15.56 3.12
CA SER A 862 38.65 -15.70 1.80
C SER A 862 37.33 -16.47 1.92
N LEU A 863 37.31 -17.55 2.72
CA LEU A 863 36.11 -18.31 3.03
C LEU A 863 35.12 -17.45 3.84
N GLY A 864 35.61 -16.66 4.80
CA GLY A 864 34.79 -15.68 5.53
C GLY A 864 34.12 -14.70 4.58
N ILE A 865 34.88 -14.08 3.67
CA ILE A 865 34.36 -13.14 2.65
C ILE A 865 33.37 -13.84 1.70
N ILE A 866 33.69 -15.04 1.21
CA ILE A 866 32.80 -15.80 0.33
C ILE A 866 31.50 -16.17 1.06
N LEU A 867 31.58 -16.67 2.30
CA LEU A 867 30.40 -16.94 3.12
C LEU A 867 29.63 -15.66 3.46
N SER A 868 30.29 -14.50 3.54
CA SER A 868 29.65 -13.18 3.71
C SER A 868 28.81 -12.81 2.48
N LEU A 869 29.41 -12.94 1.29
CA LEU A 869 28.74 -12.66 0.02
C LEU A 869 27.61 -13.65 -0.25
N VAL A 870 27.79 -14.92 0.11
CA VAL A 870 26.75 -15.96 0.01
C VAL A 870 25.64 -15.71 1.03
N SER A 871 25.95 -15.29 2.26
CA SER A 871 24.91 -14.95 3.24
C SER A 871 24.15 -13.70 2.80
N PHE A 872 24.84 -12.65 2.36
CA PHE A 872 24.21 -11.48 1.75
C PHE A 872 23.32 -11.89 0.57
N TYR A 873 23.79 -12.77 -0.31
CA TYR A 873 23.00 -13.32 -1.42
C TYR A 873 21.75 -14.08 -0.94
N LEU A 874 21.89 -15.00 0.02
CA LEU A 874 20.79 -15.84 0.50
C LEU A 874 19.76 -15.05 1.32
N PHE A 875 20.14 -13.94 1.95
CA PHE A 875 19.23 -13.13 2.76
C PHE A 875 18.69 -11.89 2.03
N VAL A 876 19.40 -11.31 1.06
CA VAL A 876 18.93 -10.13 0.33
C VAL A 876 18.12 -10.53 -0.90
N ASN A 877 18.51 -11.60 -1.60
CA ASN A 877 17.87 -11.99 -2.87
C ASN A 877 16.40 -12.42 -2.69
N PRO A 878 16.01 -13.29 -1.74
CA PRO A 878 14.61 -13.66 -1.57
C PRO A 878 13.74 -12.48 -1.12
N TYR A 879 14.32 -11.53 -0.39
CA TYR A 879 13.58 -10.38 0.15
C TYR A 879 13.43 -9.25 -0.86
N VAL A 880 14.47 -8.96 -1.64
CA VAL A 880 14.36 -8.09 -2.82
C VAL A 880 13.36 -8.72 -3.80
N GLN A 881 13.38 -10.04 -4.00
CA GLN A 881 12.36 -10.71 -4.79
C GLN A 881 10.97 -10.49 -4.21
N VAL A 882 10.68 -10.80 -2.93
CA VAL A 882 9.33 -10.61 -2.37
C VAL A 882 8.86 -9.15 -2.41
N TYR A 883 9.76 -8.19 -2.15
CA TYR A 883 9.43 -6.76 -2.12
C TYR A 883 9.22 -6.16 -3.51
N VAL A 884 10.12 -6.48 -4.44
CA VAL A 884 10.09 -5.93 -5.80
C VAL A 884 9.03 -6.64 -6.65
N VAL A 885 8.88 -7.96 -6.51
CA VAL A 885 7.85 -8.75 -7.22
C VAL A 885 6.44 -8.31 -6.83
N GLY A 886 6.25 -7.80 -5.61
CA GLY A 886 4.96 -7.28 -5.16
C GLY A 886 4.50 -6.00 -5.89
N LYS A 887 5.41 -5.20 -6.47
CA LYS A 887 5.06 -3.94 -7.16
C LYS A 887 5.45 -3.88 -8.63
N HIS A 888 6.55 -4.51 -9.05
CA HIS A 888 7.06 -4.45 -10.43
C HIS A 888 7.83 -5.74 -10.80
N GLU A 889 7.15 -6.72 -11.41
CA GLU A 889 7.78 -7.97 -11.90
C GLU A 889 8.96 -7.70 -12.85
N GLU A 890 8.95 -6.59 -13.57
CA GLU A 890 9.94 -6.21 -14.59
C GLU A 890 11.35 -5.94 -14.00
N ILE A 891 11.43 -5.47 -12.75
CA ILE A 891 12.69 -5.18 -12.06
C ILE A 891 13.47 -6.46 -11.75
N MET A 892 12.85 -7.65 -11.84
CA MET A 892 13.54 -8.94 -11.75
C MET A 892 14.67 -9.07 -12.78
N SER A 893 14.55 -8.41 -13.92
CA SER A 893 15.59 -8.35 -14.96
C SER A 893 16.81 -7.52 -14.57
N LEU A 894 16.66 -6.58 -13.63
CA LEU A 894 17.72 -5.69 -13.13
C LEU A 894 18.50 -6.28 -11.95
N ILE A 895 17.96 -7.31 -11.28
CA ILE A 895 18.63 -7.98 -10.15
C ILE A 895 20.03 -8.48 -10.53
N PRO A 896 20.25 -9.16 -11.68
CA PRO A 896 21.58 -9.51 -12.17
C PRO A 896 22.52 -8.30 -12.35
N ILE A 897 21.99 -7.14 -12.77
CA ILE A 897 22.76 -5.91 -12.99
C ILE A 897 23.23 -5.32 -11.65
N ILE A 898 22.33 -5.24 -10.66
CA ILE A 898 22.65 -4.81 -9.29
C ILE A 898 23.68 -5.78 -8.68
N GLN A 899 23.54 -7.09 -8.92
CA GLN A 899 24.49 -8.11 -8.47
C GLN A 899 25.89 -7.94 -9.10
N ILE A 900 25.96 -7.69 -10.41
CA ILE A 900 27.22 -7.44 -11.12
C ILE A 900 27.88 -6.16 -10.60
N ALA A 901 27.10 -5.08 -10.39
CA ALA A 901 27.61 -3.83 -9.83
C ALA A 901 28.21 -4.04 -8.44
N LEU A 902 27.52 -4.77 -7.55
CA LEU A 902 28.02 -5.10 -6.20
C LEU A 902 29.27 -5.99 -6.23
N LEU A 903 29.36 -6.94 -7.17
CA LEU A 903 30.57 -7.75 -7.35
C LEU A 903 31.76 -6.90 -7.80
N VAL A 904 31.53 -6.00 -8.78
CA VAL A 904 32.52 -5.03 -9.29
C VAL A 904 32.94 -4.04 -8.20
N LEU A 905 32.10 -3.78 -7.19
CA LEU A 905 32.40 -2.93 -6.03
C LEU A 905 33.33 -3.62 -5.01
N VAL A 906 33.17 -4.92 -4.77
CA VAL A 906 33.93 -5.67 -3.74
C VAL A 906 35.28 -6.16 -4.25
N ILE A 907 35.36 -6.55 -5.52
CA ILE A 907 36.57 -7.09 -6.15
C ILE A 907 37.78 -6.15 -6.01
N PRO A 908 37.67 -4.82 -6.23
CA PRO A 908 38.77 -3.89 -6.05
C PRO A 908 39.32 -3.80 -4.63
N GLY A 909 38.44 -3.79 -3.61
CA GLY A 909 38.85 -3.77 -2.21
C GLY A 909 39.63 -5.03 -1.83
N VAL A 910 39.13 -6.18 -2.29
CA VAL A 910 39.81 -7.47 -2.14
C VAL A 910 41.14 -7.50 -2.90
N LEU A 911 41.19 -6.98 -4.13
CA LEU A 911 42.43 -6.87 -4.92
C LEU A 911 43.44 -5.92 -4.28
N LEU A 912 43.01 -4.81 -3.67
CA LEU A 912 43.87 -3.88 -2.95
C LEU A 912 44.50 -4.54 -1.71
N ILE A 913 43.70 -5.33 -0.97
CA ILE A 913 44.15 -6.11 0.20
C ILE A 913 45.08 -7.25 -0.24
N LEU A 914 44.78 -7.94 -1.34
CA LEU A 914 45.62 -9.00 -1.91
C LEU A 914 46.93 -8.46 -2.49
N PHE A 915 46.93 -7.24 -3.04
CA PHE A 915 48.12 -6.53 -3.47
C PHE A 915 48.99 -6.04 -2.31
N PHE A 916 48.46 -6.05 -1.08
CA PHE A 916 49.18 -5.73 0.15
C PHE A 916 50.14 -6.85 0.61
N LYS A 917 50.89 -7.43 -0.32
CA LYS A 917 51.84 -8.52 -0.04
C LYS A 917 53.17 -7.96 0.45
N PHE A 918 53.20 -7.59 1.73
CA PHE A 918 54.35 -7.10 2.53
C PHE A 918 55.65 -7.91 2.35
N LYS A 919 55.53 -9.18 1.94
CA LYS A 919 56.66 -10.12 1.77
C LYS A 919 57.27 -10.10 0.36
N MET A 920 56.50 -9.73 -0.68
CA MET A 920 57.03 -9.67 -2.05
C MET A 920 57.90 -8.43 -2.27
N GLN A 921 57.47 -7.25 -1.83
CA GLN A 921 58.30 -6.04 -1.91
C GLN A 921 59.59 -6.21 -1.11
N ASN A 922 59.52 -6.77 0.10
CA ASN A 922 60.71 -7.02 0.90
C ASN A 922 61.65 -8.07 0.25
N SER A 923 61.10 -9.11 -0.39
CA SER A 923 61.89 -10.06 -1.19
C SER A 923 62.50 -9.41 -2.44
N LEU A 924 61.75 -8.55 -3.14
CA LEU A 924 62.18 -7.92 -4.38
C LEU A 924 63.26 -6.86 -4.11
N VAL A 925 63.04 -5.95 -3.16
CA VAL A 925 64.03 -4.95 -2.75
C VAL A 925 65.30 -5.62 -2.24
N ARG A 926 65.18 -6.71 -1.47
CA ARG A 926 66.34 -7.46 -0.98
C ARG A 926 67.05 -8.21 -2.11
N ARG A 927 66.35 -8.75 -3.11
CA ARG A 927 66.96 -9.38 -4.29
C ARG A 927 67.63 -8.36 -5.21
N ILE A 928 67.01 -7.19 -5.41
CA ILE A 928 67.59 -6.08 -6.17
C ILE A 928 68.85 -5.57 -5.46
N ALA A 929 68.81 -5.37 -4.14
CA ALA A 929 69.98 -4.98 -3.35
C ALA A 929 71.10 -6.04 -3.38
N ILE A 930 70.78 -7.34 -3.31
CA ILE A 930 71.77 -8.43 -3.48
C ILE A 930 72.37 -8.40 -4.89
N PHE A 931 71.52 -8.22 -5.91
CA PHE A 931 71.94 -8.20 -7.31
C PHE A 931 72.79 -6.97 -7.66
N SER A 932 72.51 -5.80 -7.07
CA SER A 932 73.20 -4.56 -7.40
C SER A 932 74.47 -4.31 -6.59
N SER A 933 74.64 -4.94 -5.41
CA SER A 933 75.77 -4.64 -4.49
C SER A 933 76.85 -5.72 -4.39
N ASN A 934 76.69 -6.88 -5.07
CA ASN A 934 77.55 -8.08 -4.92
C ASN A 934 77.72 -8.58 -3.47
N LEU A 935 76.91 -8.12 -2.51
CA LEU A 935 77.00 -8.51 -1.10
C LEU A 935 76.34 -9.88 -0.85
N LYS A 936 76.97 -10.71 0.00
CA LYS A 936 76.35 -11.95 0.47
C LYS A 936 75.20 -11.61 1.41
N ALA A 937 74.08 -12.36 1.32
CA ALA A 937 72.84 -12.10 2.06
C ALA A 937 72.94 -11.79 3.59
N PRO A 938 73.94 -12.29 4.36
CA PRO A 938 74.10 -11.93 5.77
C PRO A 938 74.57 -10.48 6.02
N GLN A 939 75.15 -9.81 5.02
CA GLN A 939 75.79 -8.49 5.16
C GLN A 939 74.82 -7.31 4.96
N ILE A 940 73.57 -7.57 4.58
CA ILE A 940 72.54 -6.54 4.40
C ILE A 940 71.84 -6.29 5.74
N PRO A 941 71.89 -5.07 6.32
CA PRO A 941 71.27 -4.78 7.61
C PRO A 941 69.76 -5.03 7.55
N PRO A 942 69.13 -5.43 8.67
CA PRO A 942 67.69 -5.68 8.71
C PRO A 942 66.91 -4.40 8.33
N LEU A 943 66.22 -4.43 7.18
CA LEU A 943 65.47 -3.33 6.54
C LEU A 943 64.27 -2.76 7.33
N LYS A 944 64.18 -3.03 8.65
CA LYS A 944 62.99 -2.79 9.45
C LYS A 944 62.59 -1.31 9.54
N ASP A 945 63.57 -0.41 9.46
CA ASP A 945 63.34 1.04 9.55
C ASP A 945 63.04 1.67 8.18
N THR A 946 63.67 1.17 7.11
CA THR A 946 63.43 1.63 5.73
C THR A 946 62.03 1.28 5.24
N ILE A 947 61.50 0.15 5.74
CA ILE A 947 60.09 -0.24 5.59
C ILE A 947 59.18 0.93 6.00
N LYS A 948 59.40 1.58 7.15
CA LYS A 948 58.49 2.64 7.66
C LYS A 948 58.30 3.80 6.67
N TYR A 949 59.33 4.16 5.92
CA TYR A 949 59.30 5.27 4.96
C TYR A 949 58.59 4.93 3.63
N SER A 950 58.54 3.66 3.21
CA SER A 950 57.81 3.29 2.01
C SER A 950 56.29 3.15 2.24
N TYR A 951 55.85 2.89 3.47
CA TYR A 951 54.42 2.63 3.77
C TYR A 951 53.65 3.85 4.27
N LEU A 952 54.33 4.85 4.84
CA LEU A 952 53.65 6.04 5.36
C LEU A 952 52.81 6.75 4.28
N PRO A 953 53.29 6.97 3.05
CA PRO A 953 52.49 7.62 2.00
C PRO A 953 51.28 6.79 1.57
N GLN A 954 51.41 5.45 1.53
CA GLN A 954 50.32 4.53 1.17
C GLN A 954 49.25 4.44 2.27
N THR A 955 49.68 4.48 3.52
CA THR A 955 48.75 4.48 4.68
C THR A 955 48.03 5.81 4.78
N LEU A 956 48.72 6.94 4.55
CA LEU A 956 48.09 8.26 4.47
C LEU A 956 47.07 8.32 3.34
N PHE A 957 47.40 7.78 2.16
CA PHE A 957 46.47 7.69 1.05
C PHE A 957 45.21 6.93 1.45
N LEU A 958 45.32 5.74 2.05
CA LEU A 958 44.14 4.97 2.49
C LEU A 958 43.31 5.71 3.54
N ILE A 959 43.94 6.37 4.50
CA ILE A 959 43.25 7.13 5.57
C ILE A 959 42.49 8.32 5.00
N ILE A 960 43.03 9.01 3.99
CA ILE A 960 42.37 10.16 3.36
C ILE A 960 41.32 9.69 2.36
N PHE A 961 41.62 8.64 1.60
CA PHE A 961 40.86 8.29 0.42
C PHE A 961 39.62 7.44 0.72
N ILE A 962 39.66 6.57 1.73
CA ILE A 962 38.48 5.77 2.13
C ILE A 962 37.33 6.67 2.58
N PRO A 963 37.53 7.70 3.45
CA PRO A 963 36.46 8.64 3.80
C PRO A 963 35.92 9.43 2.60
N ILE A 964 36.78 9.86 1.67
CA ILE A 964 36.35 10.57 0.46
C ILE A 964 35.47 9.66 -0.42
N MET A 965 35.85 8.40 -0.59
CA MET A 965 35.03 7.44 -1.32
C MET A 965 33.69 7.22 -0.64
N ILE A 966 33.65 7.03 0.69
CA ILE A 966 32.39 6.89 1.44
C ILE A 966 31.53 8.15 1.28
N PHE A 967 32.11 9.35 1.40
CA PHE A 967 31.41 10.62 1.25
C PHE A 967 30.82 10.83 -0.15
N LEU A 968 31.51 10.38 -1.20
CA LEU A 968 30.99 10.42 -2.57
C LEU A 968 29.99 9.29 -2.87
N TYR A 969 30.06 8.18 -2.15
CA TYR A 969 29.26 6.98 -2.40
C TYR A 969 27.86 7.05 -1.78
N VAL A 970 27.73 7.66 -0.60
CA VAL A 970 26.43 7.77 0.10
C VAL A 970 25.38 8.55 -0.72
N PRO A 971 25.67 9.73 -1.30
CA PRO A 971 24.70 10.46 -2.13
C PRO A 971 24.28 9.70 -3.38
N LEU A 972 25.17 8.88 -3.94
CA LEU A 972 24.93 8.10 -5.14
C LEU A 972 23.95 6.95 -4.89
N VAL A 973 24.16 6.20 -3.80
CA VAL A 973 23.24 5.14 -3.38
C VAL A 973 21.89 5.73 -2.96
N ASN A 974 21.88 6.86 -2.24
CA ASN A 974 20.63 7.58 -1.95
C ASN A 974 19.91 8.00 -3.24
N GLY A 975 20.64 8.48 -4.25
CA GLY A 975 20.07 8.80 -5.55
C GLY A 975 19.40 7.60 -6.22
N VAL A 976 20.07 6.44 -6.24
CA VAL A 976 19.51 5.19 -6.81
C VAL A 976 18.26 4.76 -6.06
N VAL A 977 18.36 4.69 -4.74
CA VAL A 977 17.27 4.25 -3.85
C VAL A 977 16.08 5.18 -3.99
N ASN A 978 16.27 6.50 -3.89
CA ASN A 978 15.18 7.44 -4.04
C ASN A 978 14.56 7.36 -5.44
N HIS A 979 15.36 7.24 -6.50
CA HIS A 979 14.81 7.17 -7.85
C HIS A 979 14.02 5.88 -8.13
N ILE A 980 14.44 4.75 -7.53
CA ILE A 980 13.70 3.48 -7.60
C ILE A 980 12.43 3.52 -6.76
N PHE A 981 12.47 4.13 -5.56
CA PHE A 981 11.39 4.00 -4.59
C PHE A 981 10.41 5.16 -4.53
N THR A 982 10.75 6.35 -5.06
CA THR A 982 9.91 7.56 -4.87
C THR A 982 9.34 8.16 -6.15
N SER A 983 9.95 7.96 -7.32
CA SER A 983 9.61 8.77 -8.51
C SER A 983 8.69 8.11 -9.55
N GLY A 984 8.13 6.92 -9.33
CA GLY A 984 7.30 6.25 -10.35
C GLY A 984 7.99 6.11 -11.72
N ALA A 985 9.32 6.12 -11.73
CA ALA A 985 10.13 6.26 -12.93
C ALA A 985 10.03 5.00 -13.80
N SER A 986 10.01 5.17 -15.13
CA SER A 986 9.94 4.04 -16.04
C SER A 986 11.20 3.15 -15.92
N LEU A 987 11.12 1.89 -16.32
CA LEU A 987 12.27 0.97 -16.32
C LEU A 987 13.49 1.57 -17.04
N VAL A 988 13.24 2.31 -18.13
CA VAL A 988 14.26 2.99 -18.94
C VAL A 988 14.96 4.10 -18.14
N ASP A 989 14.22 4.85 -17.31
CA ASP A 989 14.78 5.89 -16.46
C ASP A 989 15.66 5.29 -15.37
N ILE A 990 15.21 4.19 -14.76
CA ILE A 990 15.98 3.44 -13.75
C ILE A 990 17.27 2.87 -14.37
N GLU A 991 17.18 2.26 -15.55
CA GLU A 991 18.33 1.72 -16.28
C GLU A 991 19.35 2.81 -16.61
N ASN A 992 18.90 3.93 -17.18
CA ASN A 992 19.76 5.06 -17.52
C ASN A 992 20.42 5.65 -16.27
N PHE A 993 19.67 5.79 -15.18
CA PHE A 993 20.20 6.27 -13.91
C PHE A 993 21.28 5.33 -13.35
N MET A 994 21.02 4.02 -13.37
CA MET A 994 21.96 2.98 -12.93
C MET A 994 23.23 2.95 -13.77
N ILE A 995 23.11 3.06 -15.10
CA ILE A 995 24.26 3.11 -16.03
C ILE A 995 25.11 4.35 -15.76
N ASN A 996 24.49 5.53 -15.63
CA ASN A 996 25.20 6.78 -15.34
C ASN A 996 25.90 6.74 -13.98
N THR A 997 25.24 6.14 -12.99
CA THR A 997 25.78 5.89 -11.65
C THR A 997 27.01 4.97 -11.70
N LEU A 998 26.92 3.85 -12.43
CA LEU A 998 28.02 2.90 -12.60
C LEU A 998 29.21 3.54 -13.35
N ASN A 999 28.94 4.34 -14.38
CA ASN A 999 29.97 5.08 -15.10
C ASN A 999 30.74 6.06 -14.20
N THR A 1000 30.01 6.79 -13.36
CA THR A 1000 30.60 7.71 -12.37
C THR A 1000 31.48 6.95 -11.38
N PHE A 1001 31.05 5.76 -10.95
CA PHE A 1001 31.82 4.91 -10.06
C PHE A 1001 33.11 4.39 -10.71
N ILE A 1002 33.03 3.88 -11.94
CA ILE A 1002 34.21 3.41 -12.69
C ILE A 1002 35.23 4.54 -12.83
N LEU A 1003 34.77 5.76 -13.12
CA LEU A 1003 35.63 6.93 -13.23
C LEU A 1003 36.32 7.26 -11.90
N LEU A 1004 35.57 7.32 -10.79
CA LEU A 1004 36.12 7.57 -9.45
C LEU A 1004 37.14 6.50 -9.05
N PHE A 1005 36.86 5.24 -9.34
CA PHE A 1005 37.77 4.13 -9.09
C PHE A 1005 39.05 4.21 -9.95
N ALA A 1006 38.92 4.58 -11.23
CA ALA A 1006 40.07 4.81 -12.10
C ALA A 1006 40.95 5.96 -11.58
N LEU A 1007 40.32 7.06 -11.15
CA LEU A 1007 41.00 8.21 -10.56
C LEU A 1007 41.73 7.81 -9.26
N THR A 1008 41.11 6.95 -8.45
CA THR A 1008 41.69 6.37 -7.23
C THR A 1008 42.99 5.64 -7.53
N LEU A 1009 42.96 4.73 -8.50
CA LEU A 1009 44.13 3.95 -8.91
C LEU A 1009 45.24 4.85 -9.45
N LEU A 1010 44.85 5.87 -10.23
CA LEU A 1010 45.77 6.84 -10.82
C LEU A 1010 46.44 7.70 -9.74
N LEU A 1011 45.70 8.10 -8.70
CA LEU A 1011 46.23 8.85 -7.56
C LEU A 1011 47.05 7.99 -6.59
N TYR A 1012 46.71 6.71 -6.40
CA TYR A 1012 47.44 5.81 -5.49
C TYR A 1012 48.88 5.54 -5.97
N LEU A 1013 49.07 5.50 -7.28
CA LEU A 1013 50.30 5.04 -7.89
C LEU A 1013 51.52 5.96 -7.66
N PRO A 1014 51.42 7.30 -7.79
CA PRO A 1014 52.48 8.22 -7.38
C PRO A 1014 52.94 7.97 -5.94
N PHE A 1015 52.02 7.75 -5.00
CA PHE A 1015 52.36 7.47 -3.59
C PHE A 1015 53.12 6.15 -3.44
N LYS A 1016 52.80 5.15 -4.25
CA LYS A 1016 53.54 3.87 -4.30
C LYS A 1016 54.95 4.05 -4.86
N ILE A 1017 55.10 4.84 -5.92
CA ILE A 1017 56.41 5.15 -6.54
C ILE A 1017 57.27 5.96 -5.57
N ILE A 1018 56.72 7.01 -4.95
CA ILE A 1018 57.40 7.82 -3.93
C ILE A 1018 57.84 6.94 -2.76
N GLY A 1019 56.99 6.05 -2.26
CA GLY A 1019 57.35 5.12 -1.20
C GLY A 1019 58.51 4.20 -1.57
N ILE A 1020 58.53 3.65 -2.79
CA ILE A 1020 59.62 2.81 -3.29
C ILE A 1020 60.91 3.62 -3.46
N TYR A 1021 60.82 4.83 -4.00
CA TYR A 1021 61.96 5.73 -4.20
C TYR A 1021 62.61 6.13 -2.86
N LEU A 1022 61.81 6.60 -1.90
CA LEU A 1022 62.29 6.98 -0.57
C LEU A 1022 62.89 5.78 0.16
N GLY A 1023 62.27 4.59 0.04
CA GLY A 1023 62.81 3.35 0.60
C GLY A 1023 64.14 2.94 -0.05
N GLY A 1024 64.27 3.07 -1.38
CA GLY A 1024 65.50 2.77 -2.11
C GLY A 1024 66.64 3.72 -1.76
N ARG A 1025 66.35 5.02 -1.63
CA ARG A 1025 67.31 6.05 -1.25
C ARG A 1025 67.89 5.83 0.15
N ASP A 1026 67.04 5.56 1.15
CA ASP A 1026 67.50 5.28 2.52
C ASP A 1026 68.37 4.00 2.60
N ILE A 1027 68.09 2.98 1.76
CA ILE A 1027 68.95 1.79 1.64
C ILE A 1027 70.31 2.15 1.04
N SER A 1028 70.33 2.95 -0.02
CA SER A 1028 71.56 3.41 -0.68
C SER A 1028 72.45 4.21 0.27
N GLU A 1029 71.87 5.20 0.97
CA GLU A 1029 72.57 6.02 1.96
C GLU A 1029 73.16 5.17 3.10
N LYS A 1030 72.42 4.15 3.58
CA LYS A 1030 72.89 3.25 4.65
C LYS A 1030 73.97 2.27 4.21
N LEU A 1031 74.01 1.87 2.93
CA LEU A 1031 75.01 0.94 2.41
C LEU A 1031 76.32 1.64 2.01
N ARG A 1032 76.39 2.98 2.02
CA ARG A 1032 77.57 3.80 1.65
C ARG A 1032 78.22 3.38 0.33
N GLN A 1033 77.44 2.83 -0.59
CA GLN A 1033 77.86 2.60 -1.96
C GLN A 1033 77.06 3.54 -2.87
N PRO A 1034 77.68 4.15 -3.88
CA PRO A 1034 76.93 4.80 -4.95
C PRO A 1034 76.20 3.70 -5.70
N THR A 1035 74.98 3.35 -5.29
CA THR A 1035 74.06 2.67 -6.19
C THR A 1035 73.90 3.63 -7.36
N SER A 1036 74.33 3.22 -8.57
CA SER A 1036 74.24 4.12 -9.71
C SER A 1036 72.79 4.59 -9.81
N ASP A 1037 72.56 5.90 -9.81
CA ASP A 1037 71.22 6.49 -9.94
C ASP A 1037 70.48 5.88 -11.14
N SER A 1038 71.23 5.39 -12.13
CA SER A 1038 70.78 4.60 -13.26
C SER A 1038 70.01 3.31 -12.92
N MET A 1039 70.34 2.54 -11.88
CA MET A 1039 69.58 1.31 -11.52
C MET A 1039 68.26 1.63 -10.80
N LEU A 1040 68.26 2.69 -9.97
CA LEU A 1040 67.05 3.19 -9.31
C LEU A 1040 66.11 3.84 -10.34
N MET A 1041 66.68 4.62 -11.26
CA MET A 1041 65.98 5.18 -12.43
C MET A 1041 65.50 4.09 -13.37
N LEU A 1042 66.24 3.01 -13.60
CA LEU A 1042 65.77 1.89 -14.44
C LEU A 1042 64.58 1.17 -13.81
N THR A 1043 64.60 0.98 -12.48
CA THR A 1043 63.49 0.35 -11.76
C THR A 1043 62.27 1.27 -11.71
N ALA A 1044 62.48 2.58 -11.51
CA ALA A 1044 61.43 3.59 -11.57
C ALA A 1044 60.84 3.70 -12.99
N SER A 1045 61.69 3.72 -14.03
CA SER A 1045 61.27 3.71 -15.44
C SER A 1045 60.56 2.43 -15.82
N TYR A 1046 60.97 1.26 -15.32
CA TYR A 1046 60.29 -0.01 -15.59
C TYR A 1046 58.91 -0.05 -14.91
N LEU A 1047 58.80 0.42 -13.66
CA LEU A 1047 57.51 0.55 -12.97
C LEU A 1047 56.62 1.60 -13.64
N LEU A 1048 57.18 2.71 -14.11
CA LEU A 1048 56.47 3.74 -14.86
C LEU A 1048 55.99 3.18 -16.20
N THR A 1049 56.82 2.43 -16.93
CA THR A 1049 56.45 1.81 -18.21
C THR A 1049 55.37 0.76 -18.03
N LEU A 1050 55.50 -0.12 -17.04
CA LEU A 1050 54.46 -1.10 -16.71
C LEU A 1050 53.16 -0.41 -16.30
N THR A 1051 53.24 0.72 -15.61
CA THR A 1051 52.07 1.52 -15.26
C THR A 1051 51.43 2.13 -16.50
N VAL A 1052 52.19 2.80 -17.36
CA VAL A 1052 51.68 3.37 -18.61
C VAL A 1052 51.02 2.28 -19.44
N PHE A 1053 51.59 1.08 -19.49
CA PHE A 1053 50.99 -0.06 -20.17
C PHE A 1053 49.66 -0.50 -19.55
N ILE A 1054 49.56 -0.58 -18.21
CA ILE A 1054 48.29 -0.89 -17.52
C ILE A 1054 47.26 0.23 -17.75
N LEU A 1055 47.67 1.50 -17.73
CA LEU A 1055 46.79 2.64 -17.99
C LEU A 1055 46.32 2.66 -19.44
N VAL A 1056 47.17 2.32 -20.41
CA VAL A 1056 46.79 2.20 -21.82
C VAL A 1056 45.82 1.04 -22.03
N ILE A 1057 46.06 -0.12 -21.42
CA ILE A 1057 45.10 -1.26 -21.48
C ILE A 1057 43.76 -0.86 -20.85
N PHE A 1058 43.79 -0.20 -19.69
CA PHE A 1058 42.58 0.26 -19.02
C PHE A 1058 41.83 1.31 -19.85
N PHE A 1059 42.54 2.29 -20.41
CA PHE A 1059 41.95 3.32 -21.27
C PHE A 1059 41.39 2.72 -22.56
N LEU A 1060 42.10 1.78 -23.20
CA LEU A 1060 41.57 1.04 -24.36
C LEU A 1060 40.35 0.20 -24.00
N SER A 1061 40.31 -0.40 -22.81
CA SER A 1061 39.15 -1.15 -22.31
C SER A 1061 37.96 -0.24 -22.05
N LEU A 1062 38.20 0.96 -21.50
CA LEU A 1062 37.18 1.99 -21.26
C LEU A 1062 36.63 2.56 -22.57
N VAL A 1063 37.52 2.86 -23.54
CA VAL A 1063 37.13 3.34 -24.87
C VAL A 1063 36.35 2.26 -25.63
N LEU A 1064 36.78 1.00 -25.56
CA LEU A 1064 36.05 -0.12 -26.16
C LEU A 1064 34.66 -0.28 -25.51
N PHE A 1065 34.57 -0.16 -24.19
CA PHE A 1065 33.29 -0.19 -23.47
C PHE A 1065 32.34 0.93 -23.92
N TYR A 1066 32.82 2.18 -23.97
CA TYR A 1066 32.01 3.32 -24.44
C TYR A 1066 31.62 3.21 -25.92
N ALA A 1067 32.51 2.72 -26.78
CA ALA A 1067 32.23 2.52 -28.20
C ALA A 1067 31.16 1.43 -28.42
N LEU A 1068 31.19 0.34 -27.65
CA LEU A 1068 30.21 -0.73 -27.74
C LEU A 1068 28.84 -0.30 -27.18
N ASN A 1069 28.83 0.46 -26.08
CA ASN A 1069 27.59 0.99 -25.51
C ASN A 1069 26.95 2.04 -26.44
N PHE A 1070 27.75 2.88 -27.09
CA PHE A 1070 27.28 3.81 -28.15
C PHE A 1070 26.68 3.07 -29.36
N LEU A 1071 27.13 1.85 -29.64
CA LEU A 1071 26.59 1.01 -30.71
C LEU A 1071 25.34 0.20 -30.31
N GLY A 1072 24.79 0.41 -29.10
CA GLY A 1072 23.61 -0.31 -28.61
C GLY A 1072 23.86 -1.78 -28.28
N ILE A 1073 25.13 -2.21 -28.22
CA ILE A 1073 25.50 -3.57 -27.85
C ILE A 1073 25.65 -3.59 -26.32
N SER A 1074 24.55 -3.89 -25.62
CA SER A 1074 24.59 -4.09 -24.17
C SER A 1074 25.48 -5.30 -23.86
N PHE A 1075 26.52 -5.09 -23.05
CA PHE A 1075 27.55 -6.07 -22.70
C PHE A 1075 27.02 -7.13 -21.71
N ILE A 1076 25.82 -7.67 -21.96
CA ILE A 1076 25.10 -8.63 -21.10
C ILE A 1076 25.58 -10.08 -21.31
N VAL A 1077 26.59 -10.31 -22.16
CA VAL A 1077 27.36 -11.57 -22.22
C VAL A 1077 28.81 -11.26 -21.88
#